data_AF-A0A957IWN0-F1
#
_entry.id   AF-A0A957IWN0-F1
#
_cell.length_a   1.000
_cell.length_b   1.000
_cell.length_c   1.000
_cell.angle_alpha   90.00
_cell.angle_beta   90.00
_cell.angle_gamma   90.00
#
_symmetry.space_group_name_H-M   'P 1'
#
loop_
_entity.id
_entity.type
_entity.pdbx_description
1 polymer ?
#
loop_
_entity_poly.entity_id
_entity_poly.type
_entity_poly.pdbx_seq_one_letter_code
_entity_poly.pdbx_strand_id
1 'polypeptide(L)'
;PGVVIQGNYVGTDAAGATAVPNGAFGLVNAGIYVDNTPNTQIGGASPDARNVIAGNNGDGIALWQAGTSGTVIQGNYVGVGADGDSPLGNGGSGGSFGVVGGGITLRNFIANTLIAGNRIANNGPDGIVDFSGSSTVIQGNTIESSSANGILLGGFGHTVGGTAPGEGNVITANGGDGIRVTGSGIAIRGNAVSGNAGLGIDLGGDGPTPNDFGDVDAGSNNLQNYPLLTAAVVAGDLVVDYGLDSLPPFSAYDVQIDLYRADDAASGEGQLYLGSAALTAPGVASVNLGNAAALGVGIGDALVATATDAGGNTSEFGLPARVAVTVDSLADGADANPGDGQCATALGECTLRAAVEETNLRAGADRITFVPTLNGTIPLTAGQLDVVDALTIAGPGANAVTVSAGGASRIVNVAAAGQPVTISHLTFADGTGLLGGMGGAIVSDGSLTIHDAAFINNSTPGSGGAIHASGTLTLTDVLFEANAALFGGTGGAVSIDNGSLTISGGQLISNTATNLGGAVFVNIGSADLADTLIQGNQAASGGGGLYLTNFADLTLTDSQVVGNTAGGSGGGGLLVSGSTTLLRTEVRDNTISGTWGAGILNYGALAITDSTFSGNVNPTNNGGAIFNWNPGSLAIAGSTFNNNTAANAGGAILSYSLNDVTLLNSTLTENSAGNVGGGNAIYLQSAPGGALFLTNVTLANNGATGVGLAAESGTTVEILNSLLVNGGAQNCGIASLTDLGGSFQFPGATCGAMPTADPLLGPLRDNGGHTQTLALSAGSPAIGGGTQTCPPTDQRGVARPAGVSCDSGAYQVGNGARETGASLTAGLLITDTALSTNDLNWYRLDVSIPGSVISATLTSVYDYDLYLFAPEVSEENGQLRDIGQLTDIAQLSDIAQLSNIAQLSDIAQLSNIAQIYDVAQLSNIAQLSDIAQLSNIAQLSDIAQLSNIAQIYDVAQLSNIAQLSDIAHLSHIAQLGDIAQLSNIAPLSDIARLS
;
A
#
# COMPACT_ATOMS: atom_id res chain seq x y z
N PRO A 1 20.37 -14.46 66.70
CA PRO A 1 21.68 -14.88 66.12
C PRO A 1 21.42 -15.71 64.86
N GLY A 2 21.92 -15.27 63.71
CA GLY A 2 21.80 -15.99 62.45
C GLY A 2 22.79 -17.17 62.36
N VAL A 3 22.50 -18.13 61.47
CA VAL A 3 23.42 -19.22 61.12
C VAL A 3 24.34 -18.75 59.99
N VAL A 4 25.63 -19.10 60.06
CA VAL A 4 26.62 -18.78 59.01
C VAL A 4 27.24 -20.06 58.48
N ILE A 5 27.19 -20.28 57.16
CA ILE A 5 27.76 -21.43 56.44
C ILE A 5 28.74 -20.89 55.40
N GLN A 6 30.04 -21.02 55.62
CA GLN A 6 31.09 -20.40 54.80
C GLN A 6 32.30 -21.32 54.64
N GLY A 7 32.95 -21.30 53.48
CA GLY A 7 34.21 -22.02 53.21
C GLY A 7 34.09 -23.54 53.11
N ASN A 8 32.92 -24.08 52.77
CA ASN A 8 32.65 -25.53 52.78
C ASN A 8 32.61 -26.14 51.37
N TYR A 9 32.95 -27.43 51.30
CA TYR A 9 32.74 -28.31 50.15
C TYR A 9 31.61 -29.27 50.47
N VAL A 10 30.51 -29.20 49.73
CA VAL A 10 29.25 -29.91 50.02
C VAL A 10 28.81 -30.69 48.79
N GLY A 11 28.74 -32.02 48.92
CA GLY A 11 28.42 -32.93 47.82
C GLY A 11 29.63 -33.30 46.95
N THR A 12 30.85 -32.90 47.36
CA THR A 12 32.10 -33.18 46.65
C THR A 12 33.15 -33.81 47.57
N ASP A 13 34.25 -34.25 46.98
CA ASP A 13 35.47 -34.56 47.73
C ASP A 13 36.11 -33.30 48.33
N ALA A 14 37.18 -33.49 49.12
CA ALA A 14 37.90 -32.41 49.79
C ALA A 14 38.65 -31.46 48.83
N ALA A 15 38.80 -31.83 47.55
CA ALA A 15 39.36 -30.97 46.52
C ALA A 15 38.27 -30.19 45.76
N GLY A 16 37.00 -30.53 45.96
CA GLY A 16 35.87 -30.01 45.18
C GLY A 16 35.92 -30.39 43.70
N ALA A 17 36.56 -31.50 43.36
CA ALA A 17 36.80 -31.92 41.98
C ALA A 17 35.93 -33.12 41.57
N THR A 18 35.51 -33.94 42.54
CA THR A 18 34.71 -35.15 42.29
C THR A 18 33.42 -35.11 43.09
N ALA A 19 32.30 -35.54 42.48
CA ALA A 19 31.03 -35.68 43.16
C ALA A 19 31.11 -36.78 44.23
N VAL A 20 30.69 -36.44 45.45
CA VAL A 20 30.46 -37.34 46.57
C VAL A 20 29.06 -37.02 47.08
N PRO A 21 28.01 -37.56 46.42
CA PRO A 21 26.65 -37.07 46.61
C PRO A 21 26.16 -37.23 48.05
N ASN A 22 25.54 -36.18 48.58
CA ASN A 22 24.86 -36.27 49.87
C ASN A 22 23.69 -37.26 49.80
N GLY A 23 23.51 -38.04 50.88
CA GLY A 23 22.42 -39.00 51.01
C GLY A 23 21.07 -38.32 51.25
N ALA A 24 19.98 -38.92 50.78
CA ALA A 24 18.64 -38.33 50.90
C ALA A 24 18.15 -38.25 52.35
N PHE A 25 17.59 -37.10 52.75
CA PHE A 25 16.89 -36.91 54.02
C PHE A 25 15.40 -36.62 53.79
N GLY A 26 14.55 -37.64 53.91
CA GLY A 26 13.09 -37.48 53.77
C GLY A 26 12.64 -37.10 52.35
N LEU A 27 11.67 -36.18 52.24
CA LEU A 27 11.03 -35.77 50.97
C LEU A 27 11.77 -34.63 50.24
N VAL A 28 12.86 -34.09 50.81
CA VAL A 28 13.63 -32.98 50.23
C VAL A 28 15.10 -33.34 50.30
N ASN A 29 15.77 -33.45 49.15
CA ASN A 29 17.19 -33.74 49.07
C ASN A 29 17.95 -32.46 48.71
N ALA A 30 18.88 -32.01 49.54
CA ALA A 30 19.70 -30.84 49.23
C ALA A 30 21.09 -30.93 49.84
N GLY A 31 22.06 -30.26 49.23
CA GLY A 31 23.39 -30.08 49.83
C GLY A 31 23.33 -29.24 51.10
N ILE A 32 22.67 -28.09 51.03
CA ILE A 32 22.36 -27.24 52.18
C ILE A 32 20.83 -27.10 52.29
N TYR A 33 20.27 -27.51 53.42
CA TYR A 33 18.84 -27.39 53.71
C TYR A 33 18.61 -26.46 54.90
N VAL A 34 17.86 -25.38 54.69
CA VAL A 34 17.51 -24.39 55.72
C VAL A 34 16.00 -24.40 55.94
N ASP A 35 15.57 -24.74 57.14
CA ASP A 35 14.15 -24.88 57.48
C ASP A 35 13.77 -23.96 58.65
N ASN A 36 12.74 -23.15 58.44
CA ASN A 36 12.15 -22.25 59.43
C ASN A 36 13.19 -21.41 60.22
N THR A 37 14.24 -20.92 59.54
CA THR A 37 15.39 -20.26 60.17
C THR A 37 15.65 -18.86 59.59
N PRO A 38 15.50 -17.78 60.38
CA PRO A 38 15.72 -16.42 59.89
C PRO A 38 17.20 -16.01 59.92
N ASN A 39 17.57 -15.09 59.02
CA ASN A 39 18.88 -14.44 58.93
C ASN A 39 20.05 -15.42 58.73
N THR A 40 19.89 -16.40 57.85
CA THR A 40 20.96 -17.35 57.51
C THR A 40 21.88 -16.75 56.45
N GLN A 41 23.19 -16.84 56.63
CA GLN A 41 24.19 -16.46 55.63
C GLN A 41 24.87 -17.72 55.07
N ILE A 42 24.77 -17.91 53.75
CA ILE A 42 25.43 -18.98 53.01
C ILE A 42 26.44 -18.32 52.07
N GLY A 43 27.71 -18.47 52.38
CA GLY A 43 28.81 -17.85 51.66
C GLY A 43 29.12 -16.43 52.12
N GLY A 44 29.78 -15.66 51.28
CA GLY A 44 30.15 -14.27 51.53
C GLY A 44 30.91 -13.66 50.37
N ALA A 45 31.21 -12.35 50.46
CA ALA A 45 31.86 -11.60 49.39
C ALA A 45 33.35 -11.95 49.17
N SER A 46 34.02 -12.61 50.13
CA SER A 46 35.41 -13.03 49.98
C SER A 46 35.51 -14.45 49.42
N PRO A 47 36.57 -14.76 48.64
CA PRO A 47 36.82 -16.14 48.19
C PRO A 47 36.90 -17.16 49.32
N ASP A 48 37.44 -16.79 50.49
CA ASP A 48 37.54 -17.70 51.65
C ASP A 48 36.18 -18.05 52.27
N ALA A 49 35.16 -17.20 52.07
CA ALA A 49 33.81 -17.45 52.55
C ALA A 49 32.99 -18.35 51.59
N ARG A 50 33.46 -18.52 50.34
CA ARG A 50 32.77 -19.28 49.28
C ARG A 50 32.54 -20.72 49.69
N ASN A 51 31.31 -21.21 49.51
CA ASN A 51 31.06 -22.63 49.50
C ASN A 51 31.07 -23.17 48.06
N VAL A 52 31.48 -24.43 47.90
CA VAL A 52 31.33 -25.23 46.67
C VAL A 52 30.27 -26.28 46.95
N ILE A 53 29.13 -26.17 46.26
CA ILE A 53 27.91 -26.93 46.53
C ILE A 53 27.50 -27.63 45.24
N ALA A 54 28.01 -28.84 45.03
CA ALA A 54 28.03 -29.48 43.72
C ALA A 54 27.94 -31.00 43.87
N GLY A 55 27.54 -31.71 42.82
CA GLY A 55 27.45 -33.18 42.80
C GLY A 55 26.38 -33.76 43.72
N ASN A 56 25.42 -32.96 44.20
CA ASN A 56 24.33 -33.45 45.04
C ASN A 56 23.28 -34.17 44.19
N ASN A 57 22.66 -35.21 44.74
CA ASN A 57 21.55 -35.91 44.09
C ASN A 57 20.23 -35.11 44.08
N GLY A 58 20.17 -34.00 44.83
CA GLY A 58 19.01 -33.12 44.95
C GLY A 58 19.40 -31.68 44.63
N ASP A 59 18.74 -30.71 45.25
CA ASP A 59 19.07 -29.29 45.09
C ASP A 59 20.46 -28.98 45.66
N GLY A 60 21.16 -27.99 45.12
CA GLY A 60 22.36 -27.47 45.77
C GLY A 60 22.01 -26.85 47.14
N ILE A 61 21.13 -25.85 47.11
CA ILE A 61 20.63 -25.16 48.30
C ILE A 61 19.10 -25.17 48.26
N ALA A 62 18.47 -25.60 49.35
CA ALA A 62 17.03 -25.54 49.52
C ALA A 62 16.65 -24.74 50.78
N LEU A 63 15.86 -23.68 50.59
CA LEU A 63 15.23 -22.92 51.67
C LEU A 63 13.77 -23.36 51.81
N TRP A 64 13.33 -23.61 53.03
CA TRP A 64 12.03 -24.22 53.31
C TRP A 64 11.27 -23.49 54.43
N GLN A 65 9.95 -23.36 54.23
CA GLN A 65 8.96 -22.74 55.14
C GLN A 65 9.11 -21.23 55.34
N ALA A 66 7.98 -20.56 55.58
CA ALA A 66 7.87 -19.10 55.67
C ALA A 66 8.66 -18.46 56.84
N GLY A 67 9.04 -19.21 57.86
CA GLY A 67 9.92 -18.67 58.91
C GLY A 67 11.40 -18.57 58.50
N THR A 68 11.78 -19.19 57.37
CA THR A 68 13.04 -18.87 56.70
C THR A 68 12.88 -17.54 55.98
N SER A 69 13.64 -16.54 56.41
CA SER A 69 13.58 -15.17 55.88
C SER A 69 14.87 -14.42 56.14
N GLY A 70 15.15 -13.35 55.37
CA GLY A 70 16.39 -12.58 55.54
C GLY A 70 17.65 -13.38 55.19
N THR A 71 17.51 -14.42 54.37
CA THR A 71 18.63 -15.30 54.00
C THR A 71 19.51 -14.60 52.96
N VAL A 72 20.83 -14.69 53.13
CA VAL A 72 21.80 -14.16 52.18
C VAL A 72 22.61 -15.32 51.61
N ILE A 73 22.48 -15.58 50.31
CA ILE A 73 23.26 -16.56 49.56
C ILE A 73 24.21 -15.78 48.66
N GLN A 74 25.49 -15.73 49.02
CA GLN A 74 26.44 -14.85 48.35
C GLN A 74 27.77 -15.52 48.01
N GLY A 75 28.27 -15.30 46.80
CA GLY A 75 29.64 -15.66 46.42
C GLY A 75 29.92 -17.16 46.31
N ASN A 76 28.90 -18.01 46.23
CA ASN A 76 29.02 -19.47 46.20
C ASN A 76 29.19 -20.01 44.78
N TYR A 77 29.77 -21.21 44.69
CA TYR A 77 29.76 -22.04 43.49
C TYR A 77 28.74 -23.16 43.65
N VAL A 78 27.77 -23.24 42.74
CA VAL A 78 26.65 -24.18 42.81
C VAL A 78 26.55 -24.98 41.50
N GLY A 79 26.82 -26.28 41.55
CA GLY A 79 26.83 -27.17 40.37
C GLY A 79 28.11 -27.14 39.53
N VAL A 80 29.15 -26.46 40.04
CA VAL A 80 30.51 -26.45 39.47
C VAL A 80 31.54 -26.87 40.52
N GLY A 81 32.69 -27.34 40.05
CA GLY A 81 33.82 -27.71 40.89
C GLY A 81 34.49 -26.50 41.56
N ALA A 82 35.51 -26.78 42.36
CA ALA A 82 36.28 -25.75 43.10
C ALA A 82 37.01 -24.74 42.19
N ASP A 83 37.31 -25.15 40.95
CA ASP A 83 37.86 -24.30 39.90
C ASP A 83 36.84 -23.27 39.39
N GLY A 84 35.55 -23.52 39.63
CA GLY A 84 34.43 -22.73 39.15
C GLY A 84 33.93 -23.13 37.78
N ASP A 85 34.65 -23.98 37.05
CA ASP A 85 34.40 -24.29 35.64
C ASP A 85 34.00 -25.76 35.42
N SER A 86 34.58 -26.68 36.19
CA SER A 86 34.34 -28.11 35.98
C SER A 86 32.86 -28.45 36.27
N PRO A 87 32.14 -29.11 35.34
CA PRO A 87 30.74 -29.42 35.54
C PRO A 87 30.57 -30.49 36.62
N LEU A 88 29.95 -30.11 37.74
CA LEU A 88 29.58 -31.00 38.84
C LEU A 88 28.13 -30.70 39.25
N GLY A 89 27.22 -30.85 38.30
CA GLY A 89 25.81 -30.49 38.44
C GLY A 89 25.12 -31.12 39.66
N ASN A 90 24.19 -30.37 40.25
CA ASN A 90 23.24 -30.91 41.20
C ASN A 90 22.02 -31.48 40.45
N GLY A 91 21.56 -32.67 40.85
CA GLY A 91 20.55 -33.45 40.12
C GLY A 91 19.09 -33.05 40.34
N GLY A 92 18.84 -32.21 41.35
CA GLY A 92 17.55 -31.63 41.63
C GLY A 92 16.58 -32.47 42.45
N SER A 93 15.77 -31.82 43.29
CA SER A 93 14.80 -32.50 44.16
C SER A 93 13.37 -32.38 43.67
N GLY A 94 12.76 -33.52 43.33
CA GLY A 94 11.32 -33.61 43.09
C GLY A 94 10.52 -33.23 44.35
N GLY A 95 9.79 -32.12 44.31
CA GLY A 95 8.85 -31.76 45.37
C GLY A 95 7.51 -32.49 45.25
N SER A 96 6.78 -32.62 46.35
CA SER A 96 5.39 -33.13 46.40
C SER A 96 4.35 -32.33 45.60
N PHE A 97 4.80 -31.35 44.79
CA PHE A 97 3.98 -30.44 43.99
C PHE A 97 4.42 -30.35 42.51
N GLY A 98 5.23 -31.30 42.02
CA GLY A 98 5.48 -31.45 40.59
C GLY A 98 6.56 -30.57 39.99
N VAL A 99 7.30 -29.79 40.81
CA VAL A 99 8.46 -29.03 40.33
C VAL A 99 9.76 -29.55 40.93
N VAL A 100 10.77 -29.65 40.08
CA VAL A 100 12.13 -30.07 40.41
C VAL A 100 12.98 -28.80 40.37
N GLY A 101 13.61 -28.42 41.48
CA GLY A 101 14.66 -27.39 41.46
C GLY A 101 16.01 -28.06 41.25
N GLY A 102 17.06 -27.32 40.87
CA GLY A 102 18.39 -27.88 40.66
C GLY A 102 19.47 -27.18 41.47
N GLY A 103 19.66 -25.88 41.25
CA GLY A 103 20.69 -25.09 41.93
C GLY A 103 20.23 -24.59 43.29
N ILE A 104 19.48 -23.49 43.30
CA ILE A 104 18.96 -22.83 44.52
C ILE A 104 17.44 -22.81 44.47
N THR A 105 16.79 -23.40 45.47
CA THR A 105 15.33 -23.57 45.50
C THR A 105 14.72 -22.95 46.75
N LEU A 106 13.75 -22.06 46.58
CA LEU A 106 12.97 -21.42 47.63
C LEU A 106 11.54 -21.97 47.62
N ARG A 107 11.04 -22.43 48.78
CA ARG A 107 9.71 -23.04 48.89
C ARG A 107 8.92 -22.57 50.11
N ASN A 108 7.60 -22.43 49.90
CA ASN A 108 6.59 -22.10 50.90
C ASN A 108 6.70 -20.68 51.47
N PHE A 109 6.53 -19.66 50.60
CA PHE A 109 6.36 -18.25 51.00
C PHE A 109 7.54 -17.65 51.76
N ILE A 110 8.75 -17.88 51.25
CA ILE A 110 9.99 -17.33 51.80
C ILE A 110 10.11 -15.87 51.43
N ALA A 111 10.42 -15.01 52.39
CA ALA A 111 10.49 -13.57 52.19
C ALA A 111 11.90 -13.02 52.41
N ASN A 112 12.24 -11.97 51.66
CA ASN A 112 13.46 -11.17 51.86
C ASN A 112 14.76 -11.99 51.72
N THR A 113 14.92 -12.71 50.61
CA THR A 113 16.16 -13.45 50.31
C THR A 113 17.04 -12.67 49.35
N LEU A 114 18.33 -12.58 49.62
CA LEU A 114 19.32 -12.03 48.71
C LEU A 114 20.17 -13.16 48.12
N ILE A 115 20.18 -13.30 46.80
CA ILE A 115 21.04 -14.22 46.05
C ILE A 115 21.99 -13.36 45.20
N ALA A 116 23.26 -13.27 45.59
CA ALA A 116 24.18 -12.34 44.95
C ALA A 116 25.58 -12.89 44.63
N GLY A 117 26.12 -12.59 43.45
CA GLY A 117 27.52 -12.91 43.14
C GLY A 117 27.85 -14.41 43.10
N ASN A 118 26.85 -15.28 42.91
CA ASN A 118 27.05 -16.73 42.84
C ASN A 118 27.32 -17.16 41.40
N ARG A 119 28.10 -18.23 41.24
CA ARG A 119 28.20 -18.97 39.96
C ARG A 119 27.38 -20.24 40.06
N ILE A 120 26.35 -20.34 39.25
CA ILE A 120 25.33 -21.39 39.29
C ILE A 120 25.31 -22.03 37.92
N ALA A 121 25.80 -23.26 37.79
CA ALA A 121 25.83 -23.89 36.48
C ALA A 121 25.61 -25.39 36.51
N ASN A 122 25.22 -25.95 35.36
CA ASN A 122 25.08 -27.39 35.15
C ASN A 122 24.06 -28.07 36.08
N ASN A 123 23.12 -27.32 36.66
CA ASN A 123 22.12 -27.86 37.57
C ASN A 123 20.89 -28.35 36.79
N GLY A 124 20.20 -29.37 37.28
CA GLY A 124 18.96 -29.85 36.68
C GLY A 124 17.76 -29.70 37.62
N PRO A 125 16.59 -29.17 37.19
CA PRO A 125 16.31 -28.53 35.90
C PRO A 125 16.71 -27.07 35.83
N ASP A 126 16.42 -26.29 36.88
CA ASP A 126 16.57 -24.84 36.86
C ASP A 126 17.72 -24.38 37.77
N GLY A 127 18.37 -23.27 37.39
CA GLY A 127 19.46 -22.65 38.16
C GLY A 127 18.96 -22.08 39.50
N ILE A 128 17.98 -21.19 39.45
CA ILE A 128 17.30 -20.62 40.63
C ILE A 128 15.80 -20.78 40.50
N VAL A 129 15.13 -21.14 41.59
CA VAL A 129 13.69 -21.34 41.63
C VAL A 129 13.07 -20.71 42.88
N ASP A 130 12.05 -19.88 42.72
CA ASP A 130 11.22 -19.36 43.81
C ASP A 130 9.74 -19.28 43.38
N PHE A 131 8.91 -20.24 43.80
CA PHE A 131 7.51 -20.33 43.32
C PHE A 131 6.50 -19.43 44.02
N SER A 132 6.75 -19.12 45.29
CA SER A 132 5.73 -18.51 46.15
C SER A 132 6.32 -17.53 47.14
N GLY A 133 7.62 -17.27 47.07
CA GLY A 133 8.28 -16.29 47.89
C GLY A 133 7.84 -14.86 47.57
N SER A 134 8.45 -13.94 48.29
CA SER A 134 8.28 -12.51 48.06
C SER A 134 9.57 -11.77 48.34
N SER A 135 9.82 -10.67 47.62
CA SER A 135 10.96 -9.79 47.88
C SER A 135 12.31 -10.52 47.85
N THR A 136 12.45 -11.50 46.95
CA THR A 136 13.76 -12.10 46.62
C THR A 136 14.49 -11.18 45.65
N VAL A 137 15.75 -10.85 45.96
CA VAL A 137 16.65 -10.06 45.11
C VAL A 137 17.73 -10.99 44.57
N ILE A 138 17.82 -11.10 43.24
CA ILE A 138 18.79 -11.93 42.53
C ILE A 138 19.68 -10.99 41.72
N GLN A 139 20.95 -10.80 42.10
CA GLN A 139 21.82 -9.79 41.45
C GLN A 139 23.27 -10.23 41.29
N GLY A 140 23.91 -9.87 40.18
CA GLY A 140 25.32 -10.13 39.91
C GLY A 140 25.70 -11.61 39.87
N ASN A 141 24.75 -12.52 39.64
CA ASN A 141 25.01 -13.95 39.52
C ASN A 141 25.36 -14.32 38.07
N THR A 142 26.16 -15.36 37.89
CA THR A 142 26.34 -16.04 36.60
C THR A 142 25.57 -17.35 36.64
N ILE A 143 24.61 -17.52 35.74
CA ILE A 143 23.68 -18.65 35.69
C ILE A 143 23.74 -19.27 34.29
N GLU A 144 24.30 -20.48 34.19
CA GLU A 144 24.61 -21.06 32.88
C GLU A 144 24.34 -22.56 32.79
N SER A 145 23.96 -23.04 31.61
CA SER A 145 23.86 -24.49 31.33
C SER A 145 22.95 -25.28 32.28
N SER A 146 21.87 -24.66 32.75
CA SER A 146 20.81 -25.39 33.45
C SER A 146 20.02 -26.21 32.42
N SER A 147 19.53 -27.41 32.79
CA SER A 147 18.88 -28.27 31.79
C SER A 147 17.49 -27.80 31.34
N ALA A 148 16.88 -26.89 32.09
CA ALA A 148 15.66 -26.14 31.75
C ALA A 148 15.96 -24.64 31.88
N ASN A 149 15.32 -23.90 32.79
CA ASN A 149 15.42 -22.44 32.84
C ASN A 149 16.63 -21.97 33.64
N GLY A 150 17.15 -20.78 33.33
CA GLY A 150 18.15 -20.14 34.20
C GLY A 150 17.53 -19.77 35.55
N ILE A 151 16.42 -19.03 35.51
CA ILE A 151 15.65 -18.62 36.68
C ILE A 151 14.17 -18.91 36.46
N LEU A 152 13.49 -19.48 37.45
CA LEU A 152 12.04 -19.60 37.48
C LEU A 152 11.47 -18.87 38.72
N LEU A 153 10.63 -17.86 38.48
CA LEU A 153 9.98 -17.06 39.53
C LEU A 153 8.45 -17.15 39.47
N GLY A 154 7.85 -17.45 40.60
CA GLY A 154 6.44 -17.19 40.91
C GLY A 154 6.33 -16.09 41.97
N GLY A 155 5.28 -16.13 42.79
CA GLY A 155 5.15 -15.18 43.91
C GLY A 155 4.98 -13.72 43.47
N PHE A 156 5.47 -12.78 44.28
CA PHE A 156 5.38 -11.35 43.99
C PHE A 156 6.50 -10.47 44.57
N GLY A 157 6.75 -9.34 43.92
CA GLY A 157 7.67 -8.31 44.43
C GLY A 157 9.14 -8.71 44.37
N HIS A 158 9.53 -9.56 43.42
CA HIS A 158 10.92 -9.99 43.22
C HIS A 158 11.70 -8.97 42.39
N THR A 159 13.01 -8.96 42.53
CA THR A 159 13.92 -8.16 41.70
C THR A 159 15.02 -9.05 41.15
N VAL A 160 15.16 -9.08 39.82
CA VAL A 160 16.21 -9.78 39.10
C VAL A 160 17.08 -8.75 38.40
N GLY A 161 18.30 -8.59 38.88
CA GLY A 161 19.27 -7.65 38.39
C GLY A 161 19.11 -6.25 38.98
N GLY A 162 19.59 -5.26 38.24
CA GLY A 162 19.64 -3.85 38.61
C GLY A 162 20.51 -3.08 37.62
N THR A 163 20.40 -1.75 37.62
CA THR A 163 21.10 -0.90 36.65
C THR A 163 22.44 -0.37 37.17
N ALA A 164 22.76 -0.57 38.46
CA ALA A 164 24.07 -0.20 38.97
C ALA A 164 25.14 -1.24 38.54
N PRO A 165 26.42 -0.81 38.40
CA PRO A 165 27.50 -1.73 38.02
C PRO A 165 27.58 -2.94 38.95
N GLY A 166 27.47 -4.15 38.38
CA GLY A 166 27.54 -5.42 39.10
C GLY A 166 26.22 -5.95 39.65
N GLU A 167 25.10 -5.26 39.45
CA GLU A 167 23.77 -5.77 39.84
C GLU A 167 23.17 -6.70 38.78
N GLY A 168 23.42 -6.45 37.49
CA GLY A 168 22.97 -7.32 36.40
C GLY A 168 23.48 -8.75 36.50
N ASN A 169 22.59 -9.73 36.32
CA ASN A 169 22.98 -11.15 36.22
C ASN A 169 23.42 -11.47 34.78
N VAL A 170 24.24 -12.50 34.61
CA VAL A 170 24.56 -13.11 33.32
C VAL A 170 23.85 -14.46 33.26
N ILE A 171 22.92 -14.64 32.31
CA ILE A 171 22.03 -15.79 32.20
C ILE A 171 22.13 -16.35 30.79
N THR A 172 22.79 -17.50 30.61
CA THR A 172 23.16 -17.95 29.27
C THR A 172 23.17 -19.47 29.10
N ALA A 173 22.97 -19.93 27.86
CA ALA A 173 23.13 -21.33 27.47
C ALA A 173 22.28 -22.32 28.29
N ASN A 174 21.12 -21.90 28.80
CA ASN A 174 20.18 -22.78 29.49
C ASN A 174 19.30 -23.53 28.48
N GLY A 175 18.85 -24.73 28.85
CA GLY A 175 18.10 -25.63 27.97
C GLY A 175 16.62 -25.25 27.74
N GLY A 176 16.12 -24.24 28.45
CA GLY A 176 14.81 -23.61 28.31
C GLY A 176 14.95 -22.09 28.34
N ASP A 177 14.05 -21.40 29.05
CA ASP A 177 14.03 -19.93 29.11
C ASP A 177 15.19 -19.37 29.94
N GLY A 178 15.65 -18.16 29.63
CA GLY A 178 16.58 -17.45 30.50
C GLY A 178 15.93 -17.18 31.87
N ILE A 179 14.79 -16.49 31.86
CA ILE A 179 13.98 -16.18 33.03
C ILE A 179 12.52 -16.50 32.74
N ARG A 180 11.98 -17.52 33.42
CA ARG A 180 10.56 -17.86 33.36
C ARG A 180 9.78 -17.25 34.53
N VAL A 181 8.68 -16.58 34.22
CA VAL A 181 7.84 -15.87 35.19
C VAL A 181 6.43 -16.48 35.24
N THR A 182 5.96 -16.74 36.45
CA THR A 182 4.62 -17.26 36.77
C THR A 182 3.91 -16.45 37.86
N GLY A 183 4.56 -15.38 38.34
CA GLY A 183 4.10 -14.47 39.39
C GLY A 183 3.86 -13.05 38.86
N SER A 184 3.72 -12.06 39.75
CA SER A 184 3.45 -10.65 39.37
C SER A 184 4.29 -9.66 40.18
N GLY A 185 4.51 -8.45 39.66
CA GLY A 185 5.36 -7.45 40.29
C GLY A 185 6.82 -7.88 40.36
N ILE A 186 7.32 -8.54 39.30
CA ILE A 186 8.69 -9.08 39.22
C ILE A 186 9.52 -8.20 38.30
N ALA A 187 10.37 -7.37 38.89
CA ALA A 187 11.21 -6.41 38.17
C ALA A 187 12.46 -7.10 37.63
N ILE A 188 12.65 -7.10 36.32
CA ILE A 188 13.79 -7.74 35.63
C ILE A 188 14.57 -6.64 34.90
N ARG A 189 15.74 -6.28 35.43
CA ARG A 189 16.46 -5.07 35.03
C ARG A 189 17.94 -5.32 34.81
N GLY A 190 18.51 -4.77 33.74
CA GLY A 190 19.96 -4.76 33.50
C GLY A 190 20.65 -6.14 33.41
N ASN A 191 19.92 -7.22 33.12
CA ASN A 191 20.50 -8.56 33.01
C ASN A 191 21.02 -8.81 31.59
N ALA A 192 22.17 -9.47 31.47
CA ALA A 192 22.64 -10.03 30.21
C ALA A 192 22.04 -11.42 30.04
N VAL A 193 21.09 -11.56 29.11
CA VAL A 193 20.39 -12.82 28.81
C VAL A 193 20.64 -13.17 27.35
N SER A 194 21.27 -14.31 27.09
CA SER A 194 21.62 -14.69 25.71
C SER A 194 21.87 -16.18 25.50
N GLY A 195 21.58 -16.68 24.30
CA GLY A 195 21.88 -18.04 23.87
C GLY A 195 21.15 -19.13 24.67
N ASN A 196 20.00 -18.81 25.26
CA ASN A 196 19.14 -19.82 25.87
C ASN A 196 18.30 -20.50 24.77
N ALA A 197 17.84 -21.73 25.02
CA ALA A 197 17.10 -22.49 24.00
C ALA A 197 15.61 -22.09 23.91
N GLY A 198 15.07 -21.49 24.97
CA GLY A 198 13.74 -20.87 25.02
C GLY A 198 13.78 -19.37 24.79
N LEU A 199 12.86 -18.63 25.41
CA LEU A 199 12.88 -17.15 25.38
C LEU A 199 13.84 -16.60 26.45
N GLY A 200 14.38 -15.40 26.21
CA GLY A 200 15.21 -14.73 27.22
C GLY A 200 14.42 -14.43 28.50
N ILE A 201 13.19 -13.92 28.35
CA ILE A 201 12.20 -13.76 29.41
C ILE A 201 10.89 -14.34 28.88
N ASP A 202 10.24 -15.20 29.66
CA ASP A 202 8.96 -15.83 29.33
C ASP A 202 7.91 -15.51 30.40
N LEU A 203 6.80 -14.85 30.02
CA LEU A 203 5.65 -14.56 30.90
C LEU A 203 4.47 -15.56 30.72
N GLY A 204 4.53 -16.42 29.71
CA GLY A 204 3.63 -17.53 29.44
C GLY A 204 3.29 -17.71 27.96
N GLY A 205 3.33 -18.96 27.46
CA GLY A 205 3.06 -19.31 26.05
C GLY A 205 4.28 -19.90 25.37
N ASP A 206 4.22 -20.08 24.05
CA ASP A 206 5.40 -20.31 23.19
C ASP A 206 5.58 -19.06 22.31
N GLY A 207 6.51 -18.16 22.66
CA GLY A 207 6.79 -16.90 21.95
C GLY A 207 6.40 -15.64 22.72
N PRO A 208 6.86 -14.43 22.30
CA PRO A 208 6.50 -13.19 22.98
C PRO A 208 4.99 -12.96 22.99
N THR A 209 4.50 -12.55 24.14
CA THR A 209 3.14 -12.09 24.41
C THR A 209 2.70 -11.05 23.38
N PRO A 210 1.44 -11.08 22.91
CA PRO A 210 0.95 -10.07 21.97
C PRO A 210 1.11 -8.65 22.52
N ASN A 211 1.57 -7.73 21.68
CA ASN A 211 1.68 -6.31 22.03
C ASN A 211 0.45 -5.57 21.50
N ASP A 212 -0.59 -5.43 22.33
CA ASP A 212 -1.91 -4.96 21.90
C ASP A 212 -2.29 -3.57 22.47
N PHE A 213 -3.20 -2.89 21.79
CA PHE A 213 -3.52 -1.50 22.14
C PHE A 213 -4.17 -1.40 23.52
N GLY A 214 -3.50 -0.69 24.42
CA GLY A 214 -4.01 -0.35 25.74
C GLY A 214 -3.88 -1.42 26.82
N ASP A 215 -3.26 -2.56 26.49
CA ASP A 215 -2.90 -3.71 27.32
C ASP A 215 -3.91 -4.03 28.43
N VAL A 216 -4.93 -4.80 28.09
CA VAL A 216 -5.97 -5.26 29.03
C VAL A 216 -5.68 -6.65 29.59
N ASP A 217 -4.53 -7.22 29.24
CA ASP A 217 -4.22 -8.62 29.49
C ASP A 217 -3.94 -8.89 30.97
N ALA A 218 -4.12 -10.16 31.35
CA ALA A 218 -3.97 -10.60 32.73
C ALA A 218 -3.17 -11.90 32.79
N GLY A 219 -2.20 -11.95 33.69
CA GLY A 219 -1.30 -13.11 33.81
C GLY A 219 -0.05 -12.75 34.58
N SER A 220 1.02 -13.51 34.34
CA SER A 220 2.33 -13.25 34.93
C SER A 220 2.80 -11.84 34.56
N ASN A 221 3.23 -11.05 35.53
CA ASN A 221 3.56 -9.63 35.32
C ASN A 221 2.52 -8.85 34.51
N ASN A 222 1.23 -9.17 34.67
CA ASN A 222 0.12 -8.61 33.90
C ASN A 222 0.28 -8.74 32.37
N LEU A 223 1.16 -9.63 31.89
CA LEU A 223 1.53 -9.74 30.47
C LEU A 223 1.93 -8.39 29.84
N GLN A 224 2.59 -7.54 30.64
CA GLN A 224 3.00 -6.19 30.26
C GLN A 224 3.52 -6.12 28.82
N ASN A 225 2.93 -5.24 28.03
CA ASN A 225 3.42 -4.87 26.70
C ASN A 225 4.91 -4.49 26.71
N TYR A 226 5.64 -5.00 25.73
CA TYR A 226 7.02 -4.59 25.51
C TYR A 226 7.11 -3.30 24.69
N PRO A 227 8.20 -2.53 24.81
CA PRO A 227 8.41 -1.34 24.00
C PRO A 227 8.59 -1.70 22.52
N LEU A 228 7.84 -1.07 21.63
CA LEU A 228 8.05 -1.16 20.18
C LEU A 228 9.15 -0.18 19.78
N LEU A 229 10.32 -0.70 19.41
CA LEU A 229 11.41 0.10 18.87
C LEU A 229 11.11 0.47 17.41
N THR A 230 10.96 1.76 17.13
CA THR A 230 10.55 2.27 15.81
C THR A 230 11.73 2.79 14.98
N ALA A 231 12.79 3.25 15.64
CA ALA A 231 14.05 3.59 15.00
C ALA A 231 15.22 3.42 15.98
N ALA A 232 16.36 2.98 15.47
CA ALA A 232 17.64 3.01 16.17
C ALA A 232 18.68 3.57 15.20
N VAL A 233 19.35 4.66 15.56
CA VAL A 233 20.21 5.43 14.66
C VAL A 233 21.56 5.68 15.31
N VAL A 234 22.63 5.53 14.53
CA VAL A 234 24.00 5.89 14.94
C VAL A 234 24.50 7.06 14.10
N ALA A 235 24.78 8.18 14.77
CA ALA A 235 25.46 9.36 14.24
C ALA A 235 26.53 9.83 15.25
N GLY A 236 27.40 8.90 15.65
CA GLY A 236 28.32 9.03 16.79
C GLY A 236 27.69 8.59 18.11
N ASP A 237 26.54 9.17 18.47
CA ASP A 237 25.68 8.71 19.57
C ASP A 237 24.62 7.71 19.07
N LEU A 238 24.16 6.83 19.95
CA LEU A 238 23.02 5.95 19.73
C LEU A 238 21.73 6.64 20.20
N VAL A 239 20.83 6.91 19.25
CA VAL A 239 19.48 7.43 19.52
C VAL A 239 18.46 6.36 19.17
N VAL A 240 17.52 6.09 20.08
CA VAL A 240 16.48 5.09 19.91
C VAL A 240 15.11 5.71 20.13
N ASP A 241 14.24 5.58 19.14
CA ASP A 241 12.82 5.95 19.21
C ASP A 241 11.99 4.71 19.52
N TYR A 242 11.12 4.81 20.52
CA TYR A 242 10.33 3.71 21.00
C TYR A 242 8.92 4.16 21.40
N GLY A 243 7.96 3.24 21.32
CA GLY A 243 6.58 3.44 21.76
C GLY A 243 6.15 2.40 22.78
N LEU A 244 5.30 2.81 23.71
CA LEU A 244 4.56 1.92 24.60
C LEU A 244 3.18 2.51 24.85
N ASP A 245 2.14 1.74 24.56
CA ASP A 245 0.75 2.19 24.59
C ASP A 245 -0.08 1.56 25.71
N SER A 246 0.55 0.88 26.67
CA SER A 246 -0.12 0.36 27.88
C SER A 246 -0.78 1.51 28.66
N LEU A 247 -2.11 1.52 28.74
CA LEU A 247 -2.87 2.60 29.38
C LEU A 247 -2.92 2.43 30.91
N PRO A 248 -2.99 3.53 31.69
CA PRO A 248 -3.49 3.46 33.07
C PRO A 248 -4.96 2.99 32.99
N PRO A 249 -5.42 1.88 33.61
CA PRO A 249 -5.05 1.25 34.89
C PRO A 249 -4.19 -0.03 34.85
N PHE A 250 -3.75 -0.48 33.67
CA PHE A 250 -3.14 -1.80 33.50
C PHE A 250 -1.62 -1.78 33.66
N SER A 251 -1.00 -0.64 33.35
CA SER A 251 0.43 -0.38 33.57
C SER A 251 0.62 0.86 34.45
N ALA A 252 1.40 0.69 35.53
CA ALA A 252 1.66 1.75 36.50
C ALA A 252 2.85 2.63 36.06
N TYR A 253 2.62 3.91 35.79
CA TYR A 253 3.69 4.84 35.41
C TYR A 253 4.42 5.44 36.63
N ASP A 254 5.69 5.85 36.52
CA ASP A 254 6.53 5.86 35.32
C ASP A 254 7.02 4.45 34.93
N VAL A 255 6.88 4.10 33.66
CA VAL A 255 7.38 2.84 33.11
C VAL A 255 8.83 3.02 32.69
N GLN A 256 9.67 2.11 33.13
CA GLN A 256 11.09 2.12 32.87
C GLN A 256 11.44 1.21 31.69
N ILE A 257 12.07 1.76 30.67
CA ILE A 257 12.46 1.09 29.44
C ILE A 257 13.94 0.72 29.52
N ASP A 258 14.27 -0.56 29.54
CA ASP A 258 15.65 -1.02 29.46
C ASP A 258 15.99 -1.44 28.03
N LEU A 259 17.09 -0.93 27.48
CA LEU A 259 17.55 -1.24 26.12
C LEU A 259 18.78 -2.14 26.14
N TYR A 260 18.80 -3.08 25.21
CA TYR A 260 19.84 -4.09 25.07
C TYR A 260 20.27 -4.23 23.62
N ARG A 261 21.54 -4.54 23.39
CA ARG A 261 21.96 -5.19 22.14
C ARG A 261 21.57 -6.66 22.24
N ALA A 262 20.89 -7.15 21.22
CA ALA A 262 20.45 -8.54 21.15
C ALA A 262 21.61 -9.49 20.85
N ASP A 263 21.47 -10.77 21.19
CA ASP A 263 22.42 -11.83 20.84
C ASP A 263 22.35 -12.19 19.35
N ASP A 264 21.15 -12.31 18.81
CA ASP A 264 20.87 -12.36 17.38
C ASP A 264 19.48 -11.82 17.03
N ALA A 265 19.19 -11.73 15.73
CA ALA A 265 17.93 -11.18 15.23
C ALA A 265 16.75 -12.17 15.24
N ALA A 266 17.00 -13.45 15.54
CA ALA A 266 16.00 -14.52 15.52
C ALA A 266 15.46 -14.82 16.93
N SER A 267 16.32 -14.94 17.94
CA SER A 267 15.94 -15.12 19.35
C SER A 267 15.61 -13.79 20.02
N GLY A 268 16.35 -12.73 19.69
CA GLY A 268 16.13 -11.39 20.24
C GLY A 268 16.38 -11.29 21.74
N GLU A 269 17.29 -12.08 22.32
CA GLU A 269 17.57 -12.02 23.76
C GLU A 269 18.53 -10.87 24.09
N GLY A 270 18.31 -10.15 25.19
CA GLY A 270 19.13 -9.01 25.60
C GLY A 270 20.54 -9.37 26.08
N GLN A 271 21.49 -9.56 25.15
CA GLN A 271 22.88 -9.93 25.44
C GLN A 271 23.67 -8.88 26.21
N LEU A 272 23.50 -7.59 25.88
CA LEU A 272 24.28 -6.51 26.48
C LEU A 272 23.37 -5.34 26.83
N TYR A 273 23.27 -5.01 28.12
CA TYR A 273 22.53 -3.84 28.59
C TYR A 273 23.22 -2.53 28.16
N LEU A 274 22.46 -1.65 27.52
CA LEU A 274 22.95 -0.40 26.94
C LEU A 274 22.59 0.82 27.79
N GLY A 275 21.47 0.75 28.51
CA GLY A 275 20.97 1.84 29.33
C GLY A 275 19.45 1.80 29.44
N SER A 276 18.90 2.86 30.05
CA SER A 276 17.47 2.95 30.29
C SER A 276 16.90 4.35 30.12
N ALA A 277 15.60 4.40 29.91
CA ALA A 277 14.80 5.61 29.83
C ALA A 277 13.50 5.45 30.63
N ALA A 278 12.90 6.56 31.05
CA ALA A 278 11.60 6.55 31.73
C ALA A 278 10.54 7.12 30.78
N LEU A 279 9.41 6.44 30.70
CA LEU A 279 8.20 6.91 30.05
C LEU A 279 7.19 7.27 31.13
N THR A 280 6.60 8.47 31.06
CA THR A 280 5.72 9.01 32.11
C THR A 280 4.23 8.92 31.78
N ALA A 281 3.90 8.65 30.51
CA ALA A 281 2.56 8.41 30.01
C ALA A 281 2.62 7.56 28.72
N PRO A 282 1.54 6.89 28.31
CA PRO A 282 1.50 6.10 27.08
C PRO A 282 1.82 6.97 25.86
N GLY A 283 2.56 6.41 24.90
CA GLY A 283 2.91 7.08 23.64
C GLY A 283 4.32 6.74 23.17
N VAL A 284 4.83 7.60 22.28
CA VAL A 284 6.17 7.49 21.70
C VAL A 284 7.15 8.44 22.39
N ALA A 285 8.41 8.03 22.50
CA ALA A 285 9.50 8.81 23.07
C ALA A 285 10.82 8.47 22.36
N SER A 286 11.86 9.27 22.65
CA SER A 286 13.21 9.11 22.13
C SER A 286 14.23 9.20 23.26
N VAL A 287 15.28 8.37 23.21
CA VAL A 287 16.40 8.42 24.15
C VAL A 287 17.73 8.45 23.41
N ASN A 288 18.63 9.34 23.83
CA ASN A 288 20.05 9.31 23.46
C ASN A 288 20.83 8.60 24.57
N LEU A 289 21.43 7.45 24.25
CA LEU A 289 22.21 6.63 25.19
C LEU A 289 23.71 7.00 25.23
N GLY A 290 24.13 7.98 24.43
CA GLY A 290 25.50 8.44 24.30
C GLY A 290 26.28 7.69 23.22
N ASN A 291 27.60 7.75 23.29
CA ASN A 291 28.49 7.29 22.22
C ASN A 291 28.31 5.79 21.89
N ALA A 292 27.88 5.49 20.66
CA ALA A 292 27.53 4.13 20.24
C ALA A 292 28.72 3.15 20.31
N ALA A 293 29.91 3.59 19.88
CA ALA A 293 31.11 2.76 19.92
C ALA A 293 31.52 2.40 21.37
N ALA A 294 31.36 3.32 22.33
CA ALA A 294 31.61 3.05 23.75
C ALA A 294 30.59 2.07 24.36
N LEU A 295 29.36 2.06 23.83
CA LEU A 295 28.33 1.08 24.18
C LEU A 295 28.53 -0.27 23.48
N GLY A 296 29.50 -0.37 22.56
CA GLY A 296 29.71 -1.56 21.74
C GLY A 296 28.59 -1.80 20.73
N VAL A 297 27.91 -0.74 20.29
CA VAL A 297 26.84 -0.79 19.29
C VAL A 297 27.32 -0.20 17.98
N GLY A 298 27.18 -0.96 16.90
CA GLY A 298 27.42 -0.52 15.54
C GLY A 298 26.13 -0.49 14.71
N ILE A 299 26.24 0.02 13.48
CA ILE A 299 25.20 -0.15 12.45
C ILE A 299 24.85 -1.65 12.31
N GLY A 300 23.62 -2.00 11.94
CA GLY A 300 23.17 -3.37 11.68
C GLY A 300 22.94 -4.23 12.93
N ASP A 301 23.48 -3.85 14.09
CA ASP A 301 23.20 -4.52 15.37
C ASP A 301 21.70 -4.50 15.65
N ALA A 302 21.21 -5.60 16.19
CA ALA A 302 19.82 -5.71 16.62
C ALA A 302 19.69 -5.23 18.06
N LEU A 303 18.71 -4.35 18.33
CA LEU A 303 18.37 -3.87 19.66
C LEU A 303 17.02 -4.43 20.09
N VAL A 304 16.89 -4.76 21.36
CA VAL A 304 15.63 -5.16 22.00
C VAL A 304 15.45 -4.37 23.29
N ALA A 305 14.21 -4.31 23.77
CA ALA A 305 13.90 -3.60 25.00
C ALA A 305 12.88 -4.35 25.85
N THR A 306 12.87 -4.04 27.14
CA THR A 306 11.83 -4.45 28.09
C THR A 306 11.21 -3.21 28.73
N ALA A 307 9.94 -3.31 29.13
CA ALA A 307 9.21 -2.31 29.89
C ALA A 307 8.98 -2.83 31.31
N THR A 308 9.38 -2.08 32.34
CA THR A 308 9.07 -2.38 33.74
C THR A 308 8.19 -1.28 34.32
N ASP A 309 6.96 -1.59 34.71
CA ASP A 309 6.10 -0.61 35.37
C ASP A 309 6.53 -0.31 36.81
N ALA A 310 5.94 0.73 37.41
CA ALA A 310 6.14 1.12 38.79
C ALA A 310 5.63 0.09 39.82
N GLY A 311 4.81 -0.88 39.39
CA GLY A 311 4.42 -2.06 40.17
C GLY A 311 5.47 -3.17 40.15
N GLY A 312 6.50 -3.04 39.32
CA GLY A 312 7.57 -4.00 39.11
C GLY A 312 7.28 -5.00 38.00
N ASN A 313 6.14 -4.95 37.30
CA ASN A 313 5.84 -5.88 36.22
C ASN A 313 6.73 -5.59 35.01
N THR A 314 7.60 -6.54 34.65
CA THR A 314 8.46 -6.44 33.46
C THR A 314 7.94 -7.29 32.32
N SER A 315 7.92 -6.71 31.11
CA SER A 315 7.61 -7.38 29.85
C SER A 315 8.66 -8.42 29.45
N GLU A 316 8.35 -9.23 28.45
CA GLU A 316 9.36 -9.98 27.70
C GLU A 316 10.20 -9.03 26.83
N PHE A 317 11.23 -9.55 26.16
CA PHE A 317 11.95 -8.78 25.14
C PHE A 317 11.03 -8.57 23.92
N GLY A 318 10.97 -7.33 23.45
CA GLY A 318 10.25 -7.01 22.22
C GLY A 318 10.96 -7.48 20.94
N LEU A 319 10.31 -7.26 19.79
CA LEU A 319 10.89 -7.58 18.49
C LEU A 319 12.18 -6.78 18.24
N PRO A 320 13.25 -7.40 17.71
CA PRO A 320 14.50 -6.70 17.47
C PRO A 320 14.40 -5.61 16.40
N ALA A 321 14.92 -4.41 16.70
CA ALA A 321 15.09 -3.32 15.74
C ALA A 321 16.56 -3.15 15.36
N ARG A 322 16.85 -3.13 14.05
CA ARG A 322 18.22 -2.94 13.56
C ARG A 322 18.64 -1.48 13.59
N VAL A 323 19.89 -1.24 13.97
CA VAL A 323 20.52 0.08 13.93
C VAL A 323 20.75 0.51 12.48
N ALA A 324 20.14 1.62 12.07
CA ALA A 324 20.23 2.18 10.72
C ALA A 324 21.45 3.10 10.55
N VAL A 325 21.96 3.16 9.32
CA VAL A 325 22.87 4.23 8.86
C VAL A 325 22.06 5.49 8.61
N THR A 326 22.58 6.66 8.99
CA THR A 326 21.91 7.95 8.73
C THR A 326 22.78 8.85 7.87
N VAL A 327 22.32 9.12 6.66
CA VAL A 327 22.93 10.05 5.72
C VAL A 327 22.68 11.48 6.19
N ASP A 328 23.75 12.25 6.37
CA ASP A 328 23.72 13.63 6.86
C ASP A 328 24.25 14.66 5.86
N SER A 329 24.81 14.20 4.74
CA SER A 329 25.39 15.06 3.71
C SER A 329 24.77 14.80 2.33
N LEU A 330 24.62 15.89 1.57
CA LEU A 330 24.24 15.85 0.16
C LEU A 330 25.42 15.55 -0.77
N ALA A 331 26.64 15.45 -0.24
CA ALA A 331 27.83 15.17 -1.05
C ALA A 331 27.83 13.72 -1.59
N ASP A 332 28.71 13.47 -2.56
CA ASP A 332 28.92 12.15 -3.17
C ASP A 332 30.37 11.67 -2.97
N GLY A 333 30.77 11.55 -1.70
CA GLY A 333 32.06 10.99 -1.30
C GLY A 333 31.94 9.50 -0.96
N ALA A 334 32.96 8.72 -1.30
CA ALA A 334 33.08 7.33 -0.84
C ALA A 334 33.43 7.27 0.65
N ASP A 335 33.12 6.14 1.29
CA ASP A 335 33.55 5.85 2.64
C ASP A 335 35.08 5.81 2.72
N ALA A 336 35.65 6.34 3.80
CA ALA A 336 37.10 6.37 3.99
C ALA A 336 37.68 4.99 4.30
N ASN A 337 36.94 4.14 5.01
CA ASN A 337 37.36 2.79 5.42
C ASN A 337 36.17 1.80 5.33
N PRO A 338 35.76 1.39 4.11
CA PRO A 338 34.63 0.49 3.92
C PRO A 338 34.68 -0.77 4.82
N GLY A 339 33.61 -0.99 5.58
CA GLY A 339 33.39 -2.15 6.45
C GLY A 339 33.94 -1.99 7.88
N ASP A 340 34.40 -0.80 8.26
CA ASP A 340 34.77 -0.51 9.66
C ASP A 340 33.55 -0.24 10.56
N GLY A 341 32.39 -0.12 9.93
CA GLY A 341 31.11 0.02 10.58
C GLY A 341 30.73 1.44 10.96
N GLN A 342 31.42 2.43 10.41
CA GLN A 342 31.09 3.85 10.49
C GLN A 342 30.87 4.39 9.08
N CYS A 343 29.72 5.01 8.83
CA CYS A 343 29.53 5.75 7.59
C CYS A 343 30.25 7.10 7.70
N ALA A 344 31.46 7.20 7.13
CA ALA A 344 32.25 8.42 7.18
C ALA A 344 33.19 8.54 5.97
N THR A 345 32.98 9.60 5.19
CA THR A 345 33.96 10.03 4.19
C THR A 345 35.25 10.53 4.84
N ALA A 346 36.28 10.81 4.04
CA ALA A 346 37.53 11.43 4.53
C ALA A 346 37.33 12.81 5.20
N LEU A 347 36.16 13.44 5.04
CA LEU A 347 35.78 14.70 5.68
C LEU A 347 34.90 14.50 6.93
N GLY A 348 34.55 13.25 7.26
CA GLY A 348 33.72 12.89 8.42
C GLY A 348 32.22 13.00 8.19
N GLU A 349 31.78 13.22 6.95
CA GLU A 349 30.36 13.25 6.57
C GLU A 349 29.87 11.85 6.19
N CYS A 350 28.61 11.52 6.49
CA CYS A 350 27.95 10.31 5.98
C CYS A 350 27.11 10.65 4.74
N THR A 351 27.64 10.29 3.57
CA THR A 351 26.96 10.44 2.28
C THR A 351 26.14 9.18 1.96
N LEU A 352 25.19 9.28 1.01
CA LEU A 352 24.46 8.10 0.55
C LEU A 352 25.40 7.03 -0.03
N ARG A 353 26.47 7.44 -0.72
CA ARG A 353 27.47 6.50 -1.25
C ARG A 353 28.21 5.77 -0.13
N ALA A 354 28.74 6.50 0.84
CA ALA A 354 29.42 5.90 1.97
C ALA A 354 28.49 4.94 2.74
N ALA A 355 27.23 5.33 2.94
CA ALA A 355 26.23 4.48 3.59
C ALA A 355 25.99 3.17 2.81
N VAL A 356 25.85 3.24 1.49
CA VAL A 356 25.69 2.04 0.64
C VAL A 356 26.94 1.16 0.71
N GLU A 357 28.13 1.74 0.61
CA GLU A 357 29.41 1.02 0.70
C GLU A 357 29.57 0.29 2.04
N GLU A 358 29.16 0.92 3.16
CA GLU A 358 29.16 0.30 4.48
C GLU A 358 28.18 -0.88 4.57
N THR A 359 26.93 -0.69 4.13
CA THR A 359 25.90 -1.74 4.20
C THR A 359 26.25 -2.95 3.31
N ASN A 360 26.84 -2.72 2.13
CA ASN A 360 27.26 -3.81 1.24
C ASN A 360 28.30 -4.76 1.83
N LEU A 361 29.06 -4.32 2.84
CA LEU A 361 30.09 -5.13 3.50
C LEU A 361 29.60 -5.80 4.80
N ARG A 362 28.33 -5.59 5.15
CA ARG A 362 27.68 -6.18 6.30
C ARG A 362 26.78 -7.32 5.82
N ALA A 363 26.56 -8.29 6.69
CA ALA A 363 25.76 -9.46 6.37
C ALA A 363 24.33 -9.27 6.84
N GLY A 364 23.36 -9.47 5.94
CA GLY A 364 21.94 -9.47 6.26
C GLY A 364 21.27 -8.14 5.93
N ALA A 365 19.98 -8.03 6.24
CA ALA A 365 19.19 -6.87 5.85
C ALA A 365 19.61 -5.59 6.61
N ASP A 366 20.07 -4.59 5.85
CA ASP A 366 20.47 -3.29 6.38
C ASP A 366 19.43 -2.20 6.12
N ARG A 367 19.59 -1.08 6.83
CA ARG A 367 18.71 0.08 6.69
C ARG A 367 19.52 1.38 6.61
N ILE A 368 19.24 2.18 5.59
CA ILE A 368 19.73 3.54 5.40
C ILE A 368 18.55 4.50 5.56
N THR A 369 18.75 5.53 6.35
CA THR A 369 17.84 6.66 6.57
C THR A 369 18.60 7.97 6.36
N PHE A 370 17.90 9.10 6.45
CA PHE A 370 18.48 10.43 6.28
C PHE A 370 18.13 11.30 7.47
N VAL A 371 18.99 12.26 7.81
CA VAL A 371 18.59 13.30 8.77
C VAL A 371 17.33 14.02 8.26
N PRO A 372 16.26 14.17 9.06
CA PRO A 372 14.97 14.68 8.58
C PRO A 372 15.03 16.08 7.96
N THR A 373 16.04 16.87 8.32
CA THR A 373 16.25 18.23 7.80
C THR A 373 17.02 18.27 6.48
N LEU A 374 17.51 17.13 5.97
CA LEU A 374 18.26 17.09 4.72
C LEU A 374 17.32 17.40 3.55
N ASN A 375 17.66 18.45 2.78
CA ASN A 375 16.87 18.88 1.65
C ASN A 375 17.79 19.37 0.53
N GLY A 376 17.59 18.87 -0.68
CA GLY A 376 18.36 19.25 -1.86
C GLY A 376 18.69 18.07 -2.77
N THR A 377 19.67 18.27 -3.64
CA THR A 377 20.12 17.26 -4.60
C THR A 377 21.42 16.62 -4.15
N ILE A 378 21.48 15.29 -4.16
CA ILE A 378 22.71 14.49 -4.08
C ILE A 378 23.23 14.29 -5.51
N PRO A 379 24.33 14.95 -5.92
CA PRO A 379 24.88 14.82 -7.25
C PRO A 379 25.84 13.63 -7.33
N LEU A 380 25.46 12.56 -8.04
CA LEU A 380 26.32 11.41 -8.26
C LEU A 380 27.41 11.75 -9.28
N THR A 381 28.60 12.10 -8.77
CA THR A 381 29.79 12.46 -9.54
C THR A 381 30.79 11.32 -9.67
N ALA A 382 30.72 10.33 -8.77
CA ALA A 382 31.58 9.15 -8.76
C ALA A 382 30.95 7.93 -9.49
N GLY A 383 29.80 8.11 -10.14
CA GLY A 383 29.08 7.06 -10.88
C GLY A 383 27.89 6.49 -10.10
N GLN A 384 27.41 5.32 -10.52
CA GLN A 384 26.25 4.68 -9.90
C GLN A 384 26.53 4.19 -8.47
N LEU A 385 25.45 3.92 -7.72
CA LEU A 385 25.45 3.23 -6.44
C LEU A 385 25.18 1.74 -6.69
N ASP A 386 26.11 0.87 -6.30
CA ASP A 386 25.92 -0.58 -6.40
C ASP A 386 25.34 -1.10 -5.08
N VAL A 387 24.20 -1.79 -5.12
CA VAL A 387 23.57 -2.44 -3.97
C VAL A 387 23.68 -3.95 -4.16
N VAL A 388 24.41 -4.63 -3.28
CA VAL A 388 24.74 -6.06 -3.42
C VAL A 388 24.16 -6.96 -2.33
N ASP A 389 23.58 -6.39 -1.27
CA ASP A 389 22.88 -7.12 -0.20
C ASP A 389 21.43 -6.60 -0.01
N ALA A 390 20.64 -7.30 0.82
CA ALA A 390 19.32 -6.88 1.25
C ALA A 390 19.39 -5.50 1.92
N LEU A 391 18.66 -4.53 1.37
CA LEU A 391 18.79 -3.14 1.79
C LEU A 391 17.45 -2.41 1.76
N THR A 392 17.18 -1.65 2.83
CA THR A 392 16.10 -0.66 2.84
C THR A 392 16.65 0.75 2.87
N ILE A 393 16.29 1.59 1.90
CA ILE A 393 16.64 3.02 1.85
C ILE A 393 15.36 3.84 2.01
N ALA A 394 15.27 4.63 3.08
CA ALA A 394 14.11 5.50 3.34
C ALA A 394 14.54 6.97 3.39
N GLY A 395 14.18 7.73 2.36
CA GLY A 395 14.41 9.16 2.27
C GLY A 395 13.55 10.00 3.22
N PRO A 396 13.85 11.30 3.38
CA PRO A 396 13.06 12.21 4.20
C PRO A 396 11.80 12.73 3.49
N GLY A 397 11.59 12.37 2.22
CA GLY A 397 10.45 12.77 1.40
C GLY A 397 10.86 12.94 -0.07
N ALA A 398 10.03 12.52 -1.02
CA ALA A 398 10.35 12.64 -2.46
C ALA A 398 10.59 14.11 -2.90
N ASN A 399 9.88 15.06 -2.28
CA ASN A 399 10.08 16.50 -2.51
C ASN A 399 11.29 17.09 -1.75
N ALA A 400 11.91 16.33 -0.86
CA ALA A 400 13.00 16.78 -0.01
C ALA A 400 14.36 16.44 -0.62
N VAL A 401 14.60 15.18 -0.98
CA VAL A 401 15.89 14.72 -1.51
C VAL A 401 15.76 14.15 -2.91
N THR A 402 16.53 14.71 -3.83
CA THR A 402 16.73 14.18 -5.19
C THR A 402 18.11 13.56 -5.31
N VAL A 403 18.21 12.29 -5.71
CA VAL A 403 19.46 11.65 -6.13
C VAL A 403 19.57 11.81 -7.64
N SER A 404 20.52 12.61 -8.12
CA SER A 404 20.69 12.91 -9.55
C SER A 404 22.07 12.54 -10.06
N ALA A 405 22.14 11.88 -11.22
CA ALA A 405 23.40 11.58 -11.89
C ALA A 405 23.79 12.63 -12.97
N GLY A 406 22.97 13.68 -13.17
CA GLY A 406 23.26 14.77 -14.12
C GLY A 406 23.55 14.31 -15.56
N GLY A 407 23.01 13.17 -15.97
CA GLY A 407 23.24 12.53 -17.27
C GLY A 407 24.58 11.79 -17.41
N ALA A 408 25.37 11.66 -16.33
CA ALA A 408 26.71 11.09 -16.37
C ALA A 408 26.75 9.55 -16.17
N SER A 409 25.78 9.00 -15.44
CA SER A 409 25.71 7.57 -15.14
C SER A 409 24.28 7.12 -14.83
N ARG A 410 24.10 5.80 -14.70
CA ARG A 410 22.96 5.24 -13.97
C ARG A 410 23.03 5.69 -12.51
N ILE A 411 21.90 5.70 -11.81
CA ILE A 411 21.86 6.06 -10.40
C ILE A 411 22.11 4.84 -9.52
N VAL A 412 21.33 3.77 -9.66
CA VAL A 412 21.43 2.57 -8.80
C VAL A 412 21.52 1.31 -9.64
N ASN A 413 22.37 0.38 -9.21
CA ASN A 413 22.46 -0.96 -9.73
C ASN A 413 22.19 -1.96 -8.60
N VAL A 414 21.03 -2.61 -8.64
CA VAL A 414 20.64 -3.63 -7.67
C VAL A 414 21.13 -4.99 -8.17
N ALA A 415 22.29 -5.38 -7.69
CA ALA A 415 22.94 -6.66 -7.96
C ALA A 415 22.75 -7.68 -6.81
N ALA A 416 21.80 -7.42 -5.91
CA ALA A 416 21.45 -8.26 -4.77
C ALA A 416 20.56 -9.46 -5.19
N ALA A 417 21.15 -10.43 -5.89
CA ALA A 417 20.42 -11.55 -6.50
C ALA A 417 19.59 -12.34 -5.46
N GLY A 418 18.26 -12.29 -5.59
CA GLY A 418 17.32 -12.98 -4.71
C GLY A 418 17.09 -12.34 -3.34
N GLN A 419 17.71 -11.19 -3.05
CA GLN A 419 17.53 -10.45 -1.80
C GLN A 419 16.53 -9.30 -2.00
N PRO A 420 15.72 -8.96 -0.97
CA PRO A 420 14.77 -7.86 -1.06
C PRO A 420 15.49 -6.51 -0.96
N VAL A 421 15.22 -5.61 -1.89
CA VAL A 421 15.59 -4.19 -1.79
C VAL A 421 14.32 -3.35 -1.75
N THR A 422 14.25 -2.45 -0.77
CA THR A 422 13.13 -1.50 -0.61
C THR A 422 13.65 -0.08 -0.64
N ILE A 423 13.04 0.78 -1.46
CA ILE A 423 13.41 2.19 -1.59
C ILE A 423 12.17 3.05 -1.41
N SER A 424 12.23 4.12 -0.63
CA SER A 424 11.12 5.04 -0.51
C SER A 424 11.49 6.49 -0.26
N HIS A 425 10.55 7.40 -0.54
CA HIS A 425 10.64 8.81 -0.16
C HIS A 425 11.83 9.55 -0.79
N LEU A 426 12.21 9.19 -2.02
CA LEU A 426 13.31 9.81 -2.77
C LEU A 426 12.87 10.12 -4.21
N THR A 427 13.45 11.17 -4.78
CA THR A 427 13.38 11.43 -6.22
C THR A 427 14.66 10.97 -6.90
N PHE A 428 14.55 10.24 -8.00
CA PHE A 428 15.63 9.77 -8.86
C PHE A 428 15.60 10.52 -10.18
N ALA A 429 16.63 11.34 -10.44
CA ALA A 429 16.62 12.25 -11.58
C ALA A 429 17.85 12.15 -12.47
N ASP A 430 17.66 12.46 -13.75
CA ASP A 430 18.74 12.64 -14.73
C ASP A 430 19.71 11.44 -14.80
N GLY A 431 19.24 10.23 -14.52
CA GLY A 431 19.99 9.00 -14.69
C GLY A 431 20.19 8.68 -16.18
N THR A 432 21.35 8.20 -16.57
CA THR A 432 21.63 7.74 -17.94
C THR A 432 22.30 6.37 -17.97
N GLY A 433 21.62 5.38 -18.56
CA GLY A 433 22.18 4.06 -18.77
C GLY A 433 23.42 4.09 -19.69
N LEU A 434 24.37 3.18 -19.48
CA LEU A 434 25.54 3.02 -20.36
C LEU A 434 25.11 2.70 -21.81
N LEU A 435 25.99 2.91 -22.79
CA LEU A 435 25.71 2.55 -24.19
C LEU A 435 25.36 1.05 -24.30
N GLY A 436 24.13 0.74 -24.74
CA GLY A 436 23.57 -0.62 -24.79
C GLY A 436 23.08 -1.18 -23.45
N GLY A 437 23.15 -0.38 -22.38
CA GLY A 437 22.63 -0.72 -21.06
C GLY A 437 21.12 -0.46 -20.94
N MET A 438 20.51 -1.05 -19.91
CA MET A 438 19.10 -0.89 -19.56
C MET A 438 18.96 -0.07 -18.28
N GLY A 439 17.79 0.50 -17.98
CA GLY A 439 17.57 1.23 -16.71
C GLY A 439 18.37 2.53 -16.60
N GLY A 440 17.75 3.68 -16.88
CA GLY A 440 18.42 4.98 -16.73
C GLY A 440 18.66 5.37 -15.27
N ALA A 441 17.67 5.16 -14.41
CA ALA A 441 17.80 5.33 -12.97
C ALA A 441 18.27 4.04 -12.30
N ILE A 442 17.51 2.95 -12.47
CA ILE A 442 17.71 1.70 -11.73
C ILE A 442 17.72 0.51 -12.68
N VAL A 443 18.67 -0.41 -12.46
CA VAL A 443 18.55 -1.79 -12.94
C VAL A 443 18.39 -2.71 -11.74
N SER A 444 17.56 -3.75 -11.85
CA SER A 444 17.40 -4.77 -10.81
C SER A 444 17.21 -6.17 -11.39
N ASP A 445 18.09 -7.09 -10.99
CA ASP A 445 17.96 -8.51 -11.32
C ASP A 445 17.15 -9.30 -10.26
N GLY A 446 16.80 -8.65 -9.14
CA GLY A 446 16.11 -9.24 -7.98
C GLY A 446 14.72 -8.66 -7.71
N SER A 447 14.23 -8.85 -6.48
CA SER A 447 12.94 -8.30 -6.01
C SER A 447 13.14 -6.86 -5.52
N LEU A 448 12.48 -5.91 -6.17
CA LEU A 448 12.57 -4.49 -5.86
C LEU A 448 11.20 -3.92 -5.50
N THR A 449 11.10 -3.35 -4.31
CA THR A 449 9.91 -2.61 -3.86
C THR A 449 10.23 -1.13 -3.77
N ILE A 450 9.39 -0.28 -4.36
CA ILE A 450 9.53 1.17 -4.30
C ILE A 450 8.21 1.80 -3.92
N HIS A 451 8.21 2.71 -2.96
CA HIS A 451 7.00 3.47 -2.63
C HIS A 451 7.27 4.95 -2.31
N ASP A 452 6.28 5.81 -2.54
CA ASP A 452 6.35 7.26 -2.25
C ASP A 452 7.57 7.94 -2.90
N ALA A 453 7.84 7.64 -4.17
CA ALA A 453 9.06 8.04 -4.87
C ALA A 453 8.76 8.68 -6.23
N ALA A 454 9.76 9.34 -6.83
CA ALA A 454 9.64 9.89 -8.18
C ALA A 454 10.84 9.54 -9.05
N PHE A 455 10.61 9.35 -10.35
CA PHE A 455 11.61 9.10 -11.38
C PHE A 455 11.42 10.12 -12.49
N ILE A 456 12.37 11.06 -12.61
CA ILE A 456 12.22 12.25 -13.45
C ILE A 456 13.39 12.36 -14.44
N ASN A 457 13.10 12.56 -15.73
CA ASN A 457 14.11 12.80 -16.78
C ASN A 457 15.21 11.74 -16.87
N ASN A 458 14.93 10.49 -16.49
CA ASN A 458 15.89 9.40 -16.64
C ASN A 458 15.86 8.87 -18.07
N SER A 459 17.02 8.50 -18.60
CA SER A 459 17.11 7.99 -19.96
C SER A 459 18.03 6.79 -20.09
N THR A 460 17.83 5.98 -21.12
CA THR A 460 18.79 4.96 -21.47
C THR A 460 18.80 4.69 -22.98
N PRO A 461 19.94 4.34 -23.59
CA PRO A 461 20.00 3.82 -24.95
C PRO A 461 19.33 2.46 -25.16
N GLY A 462 19.05 1.71 -24.08
CA GLY A 462 18.35 0.42 -24.12
C GLY A 462 16.91 0.51 -23.62
N SER A 463 16.47 -0.50 -22.86
CA SER A 463 15.10 -0.57 -22.34
C SER A 463 14.98 -0.09 -20.89
N GLY A 464 13.83 0.46 -20.52
CA GLY A 464 13.55 0.98 -19.19
C GLY A 464 14.19 2.35 -18.97
N GLY A 465 13.58 3.43 -19.50
CA GLY A 465 14.14 4.78 -19.39
C GLY A 465 14.42 5.20 -17.95
N ALA A 466 13.56 4.81 -17.00
CA ALA A 466 13.85 4.89 -15.57
C ALA A 466 14.32 3.54 -15.02
N ILE A 467 13.48 2.51 -15.08
CA ILE A 467 13.73 1.22 -14.43
C ILE A 467 13.73 0.09 -15.44
N HIS A 468 14.75 -0.76 -15.36
CA HIS A 468 14.71 -2.08 -15.96
C HIS A 468 14.77 -3.15 -14.88
N ALA A 469 13.89 -4.14 -14.94
CA ALA A 469 13.90 -5.26 -14.01
C ALA A 469 13.66 -6.62 -14.69
N SER A 470 14.30 -7.66 -14.16
CA SER A 470 14.12 -9.07 -14.58
C SER A 470 13.57 -9.96 -13.46
N GLY A 471 13.04 -9.36 -12.40
CA GLY A 471 12.41 -10.03 -11.25
C GLY A 471 11.05 -9.41 -10.91
N THR A 472 10.63 -9.49 -9.65
CA THR A 472 9.42 -8.81 -9.17
C THR A 472 9.69 -7.34 -8.93
N LEU A 473 8.87 -6.46 -9.52
CA LEU A 473 8.89 -5.03 -9.29
C LEU A 473 7.54 -4.58 -8.71
N THR A 474 7.55 -4.08 -7.48
CA THR A 474 6.37 -3.54 -6.81
C THR A 474 6.52 -2.04 -6.60
N LEU A 475 5.57 -1.27 -7.09
CA LEU A 475 5.57 0.20 -7.07
C LEU A 475 4.28 0.70 -6.40
N THR A 476 4.38 1.56 -5.40
CA THR A 476 3.21 2.16 -4.73
C THR A 476 3.37 3.67 -4.63
N ASP A 477 2.40 4.43 -5.15
CA ASP A 477 2.43 5.90 -5.13
C ASP A 477 3.72 6.48 -5.75
N VAL A 478 4.12 5.91 -6.90
CA VAL A 478 5.34 6.31 -7.62
C VAL A 478 5.01 7.14 -8.85
N LEU A 479 5.70 8.28 -8.99
CA LEU A 479 5.67 9.14 -10.19
C LEU A 479 6.80 8.75 -11.16
N PHE A 480 6.47 8.55 -12.43
CA PHE A 480 7.39 8.46 -13.56
C PHE A 480 7.10 9.57 -14.55
N GLU A 481 7.96 10.58 -14.60
CA GLU A 481 7.79 11.75 -15.47
C GLU A 481 8.95 11.91 -16.45
N ALA A 482 8.62 12.09 -17.73
CA ALA A 482 9.58 12.47 -18.77
C ALA A 482 10.79 11.53 -18.91
N ASN A 483 10.62 10.24 -18.61
CA ASN A 483 11.68 9.25 -18.80
C ASN A 483 11.73 8.74 -20.25
N ALA A 484 12.91 8.34 -20.73
CA ALA A 484 13.13 8.06 -22.15
C ALA A 484 13.95 6.79 -22.43
N ALA A 485 13.42 5.91 -23.29
CA ALA A 485 14.14 4.78 -23.90
C ALA A 485 14.53 5.15 -25.35
N LEU A 486 15.82 5.36 -25.58
CA LEU A 486 16.40 5.88 -26.82
C LEU A 486 16.88 4.75 -27.76
N PHE A 487 17.26 5.10 -28.99
CA PHE A 487 17.96 4.22 -29.95
C PHE A 487 17.36 2.81 -30.19
N GLY A 488 16.03 2.69 -30.20
CA GLY A 488 15.33 1.42 -30.38
C GLY A 488 14.89 0.76 -29.07
N GLY A 489 15.12 1.44 -27.94
CA GLY A 489 14.70 1.06 -26.61
C GLY A 489 13.19 0.96 -26.41
N THR A 490 12.79 0.15 -25.44
CA THR A 490 11.40 -0.11 -25.06
C THR A 490 11.14 0.28 -23.61
N GLY A 491 9.90 0.62 -23.25
CA GLY A 491 9.54 0.98 -21.88
C GLY A 491 10.16 2.32 -21.47
N GLY A 492 9.56 3.44 -21.90
CA GLY A 492 10.13 4.76 -21.63
C GLY A 492 10.26 5.08 -20.14
N ALA A 493 9.39 4.53 -19.28
CA ALA A 493 9.57 4.51 -17.84
C ALA A 493 10.12 3.17 -17.36
N VAL A 494 9.37 2.09 -17.57
CA VAL A 494 9.63 0.78 -16.97
C VAL A 494 9.72 -0.30 -18.06
N SER A 495 10.72 -1.17 -17.95
CA SER A 495 10.83 -2.37 -18.78
C SER A 495 10.99 -3.62 -17.90
N ILE A 496 10.19 -4.64 -18.18
CA ILE A 496 10.25 -5.96 -17.56
C ILE A 496 10.57 -7.02 -18.62
N ASP A 497 11.68 -7.74 -18.45
CA ASP A 497 12.07 -8.79 -19.40
C ASP A 497 11.47 -10.16 -19.06
N ASN A 498 11.47 -10.53 -17.79
CA ASN A 498 10.90 -11.78 -17.28
C ASN A 498 10.51 -11.61 -15.81
N GLY A 499 9.24 -11.31 -15.52
CA GLY A 499 8.83 -11.06 -14.14
C GLY A 499 7.43 -10.49 -14.01
N SER A 500 7.08 -10.03 -12.81
CA SER A 500 5.79 -9.41 -12.53
C SER A 500 5.99 -7.95 -12.13
N LEU A 501 5.19 -7.08 -12.74
CA LEU A 501 5.05 -5.68 -12.35
C LEU A 501 3.75 -5.48 -11.57
N THR A 502 3.82 -4.85 -10.41
CA THR A 502 2.66 -4.37 -9.68
C THR A 502 2.78 -2.87 -9.46
N ILE A 503 1.74 -2.11 -9.82
CA ILE A 503 1.63 -0.68 -9.53
C ILE A 503 0.31 -0.40 -8.83
N SER A 504 0.36 0.34 -7.72
CA SER A 504 -0.82 0.89 -7.04
C SER A 504 -0.62 2.41 -6.85
N GLY A 505 -1.60 3.24 -7.22
CA GLY A 505 -1.50 4.71 -7.07
C GLY A 505 -0.45 5.38 -7.96
N GLY A 506 0.04 4.70 -9.00
CA GLY A 506 1.14 5.19 -9.83
C GLY A 506 0.74 6.27 -10.85
N GLN A 507 1.70 7.12 -11.21
CA GLN A 507 1.54 8.12 -12.27
C GLN A 507 2.64 7.97 -13.30
N LEU A 508 2.30 7.61 -14.55
CA LEU A 508 3.22 7.44 -15.67
C LEU A 508 2.92 8.50 -16.72
N ILE A 509 3.66 9.60 -16.66
CA ILE A 509 3.37 10.84 -17.38
C ILE A 509 4.49 11.18 -18.37
N SER A 510 4.12 11.44 -19.62
CA SER A 510 5.01 11.97 -20.66
C SER A 510 6.30 11.17 -20.90
N ASN A 511 6.27 9.85 -20.67
CA ASN A 511 7.40 8.99 -20.92
C ASN A 511 7.48 8.61 -22.40
N THR A 512 8.69 8.41 -22.91
CA THR A 512 8.94 8.22 -24.33
C THR A 512 9.77 6.97 -24.63
N ALA A 513 9.38 6.20 -25.64
CA ALA A 513 10.15 5.08 -26.16
C ALA A 513 10.31 5.20 -27.68
N THR A 514 11.54 5.07 -28.16
CA THR A 514 11.84 5.08 -29.60
C THR A 514 11.45 3.78 -30.31
N ASN A 515 10.89 2.81 -29.60
CA ASN A 515 10.31 1.59 -30.19
C ASN A 515 8.93 1.25 -29.60
N LEU A 516 8.84 0.54 -28.47
CA LEU A 516 7.59 -0.03 -27.94
C LEU A 516 7.37 0.36 -26.47
N GLY A 517 6.11 0.57 -26.07
CA GLY A 517 5.75 0.84 -24.68
C GLY A 517 6.25 2.21 -24.22
N GLY A 518 5.53 3.28 -24.54
CA GLY A 518 5.98 4.64 -24.23
C GLY A 518 6.16 4.86 -22.72
N ALA A 519 5.31 4.26 -21.89
CA ALA A 519 5.54 4.15 -20.45
C ALA A 519 6.13 2.79 -20.08
N VAL A 520 5.39 1.70 -20.32
CA VAL A 520 5.73 0.36 -19.82
C VAL A 520 5.87 -0.63 -20.96
N PHE A 521 6.91 -1.43 -20.90
CA PHE A 521 7.10 -2.60 -21.75
C PHE A 521 7.25 -3.86 -20.88
N VAL A 522 6.43 -4.88 -21.15
CA VAL A 522 6.54 -6.20 -20.53
C VAL A 522 6.74 -7.25 -21.61
N ASN A 523 7.88 -7.93 -21.56
CA ASN A 523 8.26 -8.92 -22.55
C ASN A 523 7.66 -10.31 -22.24
N ILE A 524 7.81 -10.78 -21.00
CA ILE A 524 7.28 -12.06 -20.50
C ILE A 524 6.86 -11.86 -19.04
N GLY A 525 5.70 -12.40 -18.65
CA GLY A 525 5.20 -12.38 -17.28
C GLY A 525 3.86 -11.65 -17.15
N SER A 526 3.72 -10.75 -16.19
CA SER A 526 2.46 -10.05 -15.95
C SER A 526 2.64 -8.60 -15.48
N ALA A 527 1.61 -7.79 -15.69
CA ALA A 527 1.47 -6.48 -15.10
C ALA A 527 0.09 -6.33 -14.43
N ASP A 528 0.07 -5.92 -13.17
CA ASP A 528 -1.13 -5.60 -12.41
C ASP A 528 -1.07 -4.14 -11.95
N LEU A 529 -1.96 -3.32 -12.50
CA LEU A 529 -1.99 -1.88 -12.29
C LEU A 529 -3.36 -1.48 -11.72
N ALA A 530 -3.35 -0.90 -10.53
CA ALA A 530 -4.53 -0.38 -9.83
C ALA A 530 -4.37 1.12 -9.56
N ASP A 531 -5.48 1.87 -9.65
CA ASP A 531 -5.51 3.31 -9.34
C ASP A 531 -4.41 4.11 -10.04
N THR A 532 -4.11 3.74 -11.29
CA THR A 532 -2.92 4.23 -12.00
C THR A 532 -3.30 5.15 -13.15
N LEU A 533 -2.59 6.28 -13.27
CA LEU A 533 -2.69 7.23 -14.38
C LEU A 533 -1.57 7.01 -15.40
N ILE A 534 -1.91 6.67 -16.64
CA ILE A 534 -1.00 6.51 -17.77
C ILE A 534 -1.31 7.60 -18.79
N GLN A 535 -0.55 8.70 -18.76
CA GLN A 535 -0.90 9.91 -19.49
C GLN A 535 0.21 10.43 -20.41
N GLY A 536 -0.16 10.77 -21.65
CA GLY A 536 0.71 11.54 -22.55
C GLY A 536 1.99 10.82 -22.97
N ASN A 537 2.04 9.49 -22.82
CA ASN A 537 3.22 8.71 -23.16
C ASN A 537 3.30 8.45 -24.67
N GLN A 538 4.51 8.30 -25.19
CA GLN A 538 4.77 8.19 -26.63
C GLN A 538 5.66 7.01 -26.98
N ALA A 539 5.22 6.19 -27.93
CA ALA A 539 6.03 5.14 -28.56
C ALA A 539 6.18 5.39 -30.06
N ALA A 540 7.37 5.21 -30.62
CA ALA A 540 7.54 5.37 -32.06
C ALA A 540 6.85 4.27 -32.89
N SER A 541 6.67 3.06 -32.34
CA SER A 541 6.09 1.91 -33.05
C SER A 541 4.72 1.50 -32.49
N GLY A 542 4.61 1.12 -31.22
CA GLY A 542 3.35 0.62 -30.66
C GLY A 542 3.27 0.66 -29.15
N GLY A 543 2.03 0.70 -28.62
CA GLY A 543 1.77 0.79 -27.18
C GLY A 543 2.22 2.13 -26.63
N GLY A 544 1.53 3.22 -27.00
CA GLY A 544 1.92 4.57 -26.58
C GLY A 544 2.00 4.70 -25.06
N GLY A 545 1.07 4.05 -24.34
CA GLY A 545 1.16 3.82 -22.90
C GLY A 545 1.89 2.51 -22.60
N LEU A 546 1.20 1.38 -22.81
CA LEU A 546 1.68 0.04 -22.42
C LEU A 546 1.85 -0.88 -23.62
N TYR A 547 2.86 -1.73 -23.56
CA TYR A 547 3.09 -2.79 -24.53
C TYR A 547 3.42 -4.12 -23.82
N LEU A 548 2.55 -5.12 -23.98
CA LEU A 548 2.71 -6.46 -23.42
C LEU A 548 2.79 -7.50 -24.54
N THR A 549 3.90 -8.23 -24.60
CA THR A 549 4.19 -9.22 -25.65
C THR A 549 4.42 -10.63 -25.08
N ASN A 550 4.62 -11.61 -25.98
CA ASN A 550 4.83 -13.02 -25.68
C ASN A 550 3.85 -13.60 -24.66
N PHE A 551 2.57 -13.25 -24.82
CA PHE A 551 1.48 -13.69 -23.95
C PHE A 551 1.58 -13.18 -22.51
N ALA A 552 2.24 -12.05 -22.28
CA ALA A 552 2.21 -11.39 -20.98
C ALA A 552 0.81 -10.87 -20.65
N ASP A 553 0.39 -11.12 -19.42
CA ASP A 553 -0.95 -10.79 -18.91
C ASP A 553 -1.01 -9.35 -18.38
N LEU A 554 -2.17 -8.71 -18.50
CA LEU A 554 -2.44 -7.37 -17.97
C LEU A 554 -3.73 -7.35 -17.16
N THR A 555 -3.66 -6.78 -15.96
CA THR A 555 -4.85 -6.33 -15.23
C THR A 555 -4.76 -4.82 -15.03
N LEU A 556 -5.83 -4.11 -15.41
CA LEU A 556 -6.03 -2.69 -15.13
C LEU A 556 -7.33 -2.53 -14.36
N THR A 557 -7.23 -1.97 -13.15
CA THR A 557 -8.38 -1.72 -12.27
C THR A 557 -8.41 -0.26 -11.84
N ASP A 558 -9.57 0.38 -11.92
CA ASP A 558 -9.77 1.77 -11.44
C ASP A 558 -8.74 2.76 -12.02
N SER A 559 -8.31 2.54 -13.27
CA SER A 559 -7.16 3.20 -13.88
C SER A 559 -7.54 4.06 -15.08
N GLN A 560 -6.62 4.94 -15.51
CA GLN A 560 -6.82 5.87 -16.62
C GLN A 560 -5.68 5.77 -17.65
N VAL A 561 -6.03 5.58 -18.93
CA VAL A 561 -5.11 5.55 -20.08
C VAL A 561 -5.47 6.70 -21.02
N VAL A 562 -4.74 7.82 -20.89
CA VAL A 562 -5.17 9.12 -21.41
C VAL A 562 -4.14 9.74 -22.35
N GLY A 563 -4.56 10.11 -23.56
CA GLY A 563 -3.74 10.97 -24.43
C GLY A 563 -2.41 10.35 -24.86
N ASN A 564 -2.30 9.01 -24.86
CA ASN A 564 -1.08 8.34 -25.28
C ASN A 564 -1.00 8.23 -26.80
N THR A 565 0.22 8.21 -27.34
CA THR A 565 0.47 8.27 -28.78
C THR A 565 1.41 7.17 -29.27
N ALA A 566 1.06 6.53 -30.39
CA ALA A 566 1.93 5.58 -31.07
C ALA A 566 2.17 5.94 -32.55
N GLY A 567 3.43 5.88 -32.97
CA GLY A 567 3.86 6.29 -34.32
C GLY A 567 3.59 5.27 -35.43
N GLY A 568 3.68 3.97 -35.10
CA GLY A 568 3.72 2.86 -36.05
C GLY A 568 2.51 1.93 -35.99
N SER A 569 2.74 0.63 -36.14
CA SER A 569 1.68 -0.39 -36.18
C SER A 569 1.44 -0.96 -34.77
N GLY A 570 0.65 -0.26 -33.94
CA GLY A 570 0.31 -0.74 -32.60
C GLY A 570 -0.75 0.11 -31.90
N GLY A 571 -1.27 -0.35 -30.77
CA GLY A 571 -2.23 0.39 -29.95
C GLY A 571 -1.72 1.79 -29.56
N GLY A 572 -2.47 2.86 -29.84
CA GLY A 572 -2.11 4.22 -29.40
C GLY A 572 -2.05 4.34 -27.87
N GLY A 573 -2.97 3.68 -27.16
CA GLY A 573 -2.92 3.47 -25.71
C GLY A 573 -2.18 2.18 -25.33
N LEU A 574 -2.80 1.04 -25.63
CA LEU A 574 -2.34 -0.28 -25.15
C LEU A 574 -2.14 -1.26 -26.30
N LEU A 575 -1.07 -2.06 -26.24
CA LEU A 575 -0.94 -3.28 -27.03
C LEU A 575 -0.80 -4.49 -26.10
N VAL A 576 -1.66 -5.48 -26.30
CA VAL A 576 -1.73 -6.66 -25.42
C VAL A 576 -1.78 -7.96 -26.23
N SER A 577 -1.18 -9.02 -25.68
CA SER A 577 -1.10 -10.34 -26.33
C SER A 577 -1.42 -11.54 -25.43
N GLY A 578 -1.35 -11.38 -24.10
CA GLY A 578 -1.81 -12.38 -23.13
C GLY A 578 -3.28 -12.22 -22.75
N SER A 579 -3.65 -12.71 -21.57
CA SER A 579 -4.95 -12.45 -20.94
C SER A 579 -4.97 -11.04 -20.35
N THR A 580 -5.91 -10.22 -20.79
CA THR A 580 -6.06 -8.83 -20.39
C THR A 580 -7.43 -8.58 -19.78
N THR A 581 -7.46 -7.98 -18.59
CA THR A 581 -8.68 -7.54 -17.90
C THR A 581 -8.63 -6.04 -17.66
N LEU A 582 -9.63 -5.31 -18.14
CA LEU A 582 -9.89 -3.92 -17.78
C LEU A 582 -11.17 -3.87 -16.95
N LEU A 583 -11.08 -3.33 -15.74
CA LEU A 583 -12.19 -3.16 -14.82
C LEU A 583 -12.26 -1.70 -14.37
N ARG A 584 -13.41 -1.05 -14.54
CA ARG A 584 -13.61 0.36 -14.13
C ARG A 584 -12.49 1.29 -14.65
N THR A 585 -12.05 1.05 -15.88
CA THR A 585 -10.92 1.75 -16.49
C THR A 585 -11.40 2.74 -17.54
N GLU A 586 -10.77 3.91 -17.62
CA GLU A 586 -10.99 4.89 -18.68
C GLU A 586 -9.86 4.83 -19.71
N VAL A 587 -10.19 4.61 -20.98
CA VAL A 587 -9.25 4.65 -22.11
C VAL A 587 -9.70 5.75 -23.04
N ARG A 588 -9.03 6.92 -22.98
CA ARG A 588 -9.47 8.08 -23.75
C ARG A 588 -8.39 8.91 -24.39
N ASP A 589 -8.80 9.62 -25.44
CA ASP A 589 -7.97 10.57 -26.19
C ASP A 589 -6.66 9.95 -26.74
N ASN A 590 -6.58 8.62 -26.84
CA ASN A 590 -5.39 7.95 -27.36
C ASN A 590 -5.39 8.01 -28.88
N THR A 591 -4.21 8.25 -29.45
CA THR A 591 -4.04 8.48 -30.89
C THR A 591 -2.94 7.60 -31.45
N ILE A 592 -3.11 7.18 -32.70
CA ILE A 592 -2.10 6.47 -33.48
C ILE A 592 -1.86 7.22 -34.80
N SER A 593 -0.63 7.33 -35.27
CA SER A 593 -0.35 7.84 -36.64
C SER A 593 -0.15 6.73 -37.68
N GLY A 594 -0.03 5.48 -37.25
CA GLY A 594 0.17 4.32 -38.11
C GLY A 594 -1.12 3.56 -38.44
N THR A 595 -1.13 2.22 -38.35
CA THR A 595 -2.12 1.42 -39.10
C THR A 595 -3.19 0.69 -38.28
N TRP A 596 -3.12 0.60 -36.95
CA TRP A 596 -3.99 -0.27 -36.13
C TRP A 596 -4.72 0.48 -35.01
N GLY A 597 -5.31 -0.19 -34.02
CA GLY A 597 -6.25 0.42 -33.05
C GLY A 597 -5.70 1.61 -32.27
N ALA A 598 -6.48 2.68 -32.07
CA ALA A 598 -5.98 3.85 -31.35
C ALA A 598 -6.07 3.73 -29.82
N GLY A 599 -7.15 3.18 -29.25
CA GLY A 599 -7.19 2.84 -27.83
C GLY A 599 -6.37 1.59 -27.53
N ILE A 600 -6.83 0.44 -28.01
CA ILE A 600 -6.23 -0.88 -27.77
C ILE A 600 -6.01 -1.65 -29.07
N LEU A 601 -4.85 -2.28 -29.20
CA LEU A 601 -4.64 -3.41 -30.10
C LEU A 601 -4.51 -4.70 -29.30
N ASN A 602 -5.42 -5.64 -29.54
CA ASN A 602 -5.46 -6.93 -28.86
C ASN A 602 -5.04 -8.09 -29.79
N TYR A 603 -4.14 -8.94 -29.32
CA TYR A 603 -3.78 -10.23 -29.91
C TYR A 603 -4.18 -11.44 -29.04
N GLY A 604 -4.56 -11.21 -27.79
CA GLY A 604 -4.87 -12.23 -26.77
C GLY A 604 -6.32 -12.22 -26.31
N ALA A 605 -6.59 -12.66 -25.09
CA ALA A 605 -7.95 -12.59 -24.54
C ALA A 605 -8.18 -11.24 -23.88
N LEU A 606 -9.19 -10.47 -24.31
CA LEU A 606 -9.51 -9.17 -23.74
C LEU A 606 -10.90 -9.17 -23.11
N ALA A 607 -10.94 -8.99 -21.79
CA ALA A 607 -12.17 -8.79 -21.01
C ALA A 607 -12.24 -7.33 -20.52
N ILE A 608 -13.36 -6.68 -20.79
CA ILE A 608 -13.62 -5.29 -20.42
C ILE A 608 -14.92 -5.24 -19.63
N THR A 609 -14.87 -4.71 -18.41
CA THR A 609 -16.04 -4.58 -17.54
C THR A 609 -16.11 -3.17 -16.96
N ASP A 610 -17.31 -2.58 -16.97
CA ASP A 610 -17.60 -1.30 -16.33
C ASP A 610 -16.66 -0.15 -16.75
N SER A 611 -16.20 -0.16 -18.01
CA SER A 611 -15.13 0.71 -18.48
C SER A 611 -15.61 1.70 -19.54
N THR A 612 -14.91 2.82 -19.69
CA THR A 612 -15.24 3.88 -20.66
C THR A 612 -14.13 4.04 -21.70
N PHE A 613 -14.51 4.04 -22.97
CA PHE A 613 -13.63 4.29 -24.11
C PHE A 613 -14.10 5.52 -24.85
N SER A 614 -13.37 6.63 -24.75
CA SER A 614 -13.83 7.90 -25.30
C SER A 614 -12.80 8.67 -26.12
N GLY A 615 -13.21 9.29 -27.23
CA GLY A 615 -12.32 10.21 -27.97
C GLY A 615 -11.05 9.57 -28.56
N ASN A 616 -10.96 8.24 -28.69
CA ASN A 616 -9.79 7.60 -29.27
C ASN A 616 -9.81 7.72 -30.80
N VAL A 617 -8.67 8.07 -31.42
CA VAL A 617 -8.61 8.47 -32.82
C VAL A 617 -7.55 7.69 -33.61
N ASN A 618 -8.01 6.97 -34.64
CA ASN A 618 -7.17 6.47 -35.72
C ASN A 618 -7.45 7.29 -37.01
N PRO A 619 -6.62 8.29 -37.35
CA PRO A 619 -6.83 9.18 -38.49
C PRO A 619 -6.46 8.56 -39.85
N THR A 620 -5.87 7.35 -39.87
CA THR A 620 -5.26 6.76 -41.06
C THR A 620 -5.85 5.40 -41.42
N ASN A 621 -6.43 4.68 -40.45
CA ASN A 621 -6.95 3.33 -40.69
C ASN A 621 -8.16 2.94 -39.82
N ASN A 622 -8.20 1.71 -39.29
CA ASN A 622 -9.36 1.11 -38.62
C ASN A 622 -9.23 1.07 -37.09
N GLY A 623 -10.37 0.93 -36.39
CA GLY A 623 -10.41 0.68 -34.96
C GLY A 623 -10.11 1.93 -34.13
N GLY A 624 -11.11 2.79 -33.90
CA GLY A 624 -10.90 4.00 -33.10
C GLY A 624 -10.66 3.65 -31.63
N ALA A 625 -11.53 2.87 -30.99
CA ALA A 625 -11.28 2.41 -29.62
C ALA A 625 -10.48 1.10 -29.58
N ILE A 626 -10.95 0.06 -30.25
CA ILE A 626 -10.38 -1.29 -30.17
C ILE A 626 -10.16 -1.85 -31.57
N PHE A 627 -8.96 -2.37 -31.79
CA PHE A 627 -8.68 -3.31 -32.86
C PHE A 627 -8.38 -4.68 -32.23
N ASN A 628 -9.23 -5.67 -32.50
CA ASN A 628 -9.05 -7.05 -32.07
C ASN A 628 -8.50 -7.90 -33.23
N TRP A 629 -7.31 -8.49 -33.06
CA TRP A 629 -6.60 -9.23 -34.10
C TRP A 629 -6.49 -10.72 -33.74
N ASN A 630 -6.69 -11.61 -34.73
CA ASN A 630 -6.63 -13.07 -34.62
C ASN A 630 -5.30 -13.54 -33.98
N PRO A 631 -5.31 -14.36 -32.90
CA PRO A 631 -6.44 -15.12 -32.35
C PRO A 631 -7.22 -14.44 -31.21
N GLY A 632 -7.14 -13.12 -31.05
CA GLY A 632 -7.69 -12.47 -29.87
C GLY A 632 -9.21 -12.63 -29.70
N SER A 633 -9.66 -12.93 -28.48
CA SER A 633 -11.09 -12.93 -28.09
C SER A 633 -11.46 -11.61 -27.42
N LEU A 634 -12.74 -11.23 -27.50
CA LEU A 634 -13.22 -9.96 -26.94
C LEU A 634 -14.55 -10.15 -26.20
N ALA A 635 -14.53 -9.85 -24.90
CA ALA A 635 -15.72 -9.83 -24.05
C ALA A 635 -15.86 -8.45 -23.40
N ILE A 636 -17.03 -7.84 -23.56
CA ILE A 636 -17.34 -6.49 -23.07
C ILE A 636 -18.63 -6.55 -22.26
N ALA A 637 -18.62 -6.04 -21.03
CA ALA A 637 -19.77 -5.96 -20.16
C ALA A 637 -19.88 -4.58 -19.50
N GLY A 638 -21.10 -4.05 -19.34
CA GLY A 638 -21.34 -2.84 -18.52
C GLY A 638 -20.61 -1.57 -19.00
N SER A 639 -20.16 -1.53 -20.25
CA SER A 639 -19.16 -0.55 -20.71
C SER A 639 -19.73 0.46 -21.71
N THR A 640 -19.04 1.60 -21.84
CA THR A 640 -19.44 2.70 -22.73
C THR A 640 -18.34 3.05 -23.71
N PHE A 641 -18.69 3.12 -25.00
CA PHE A 641 -17.80 3.57 -26.06
C PHE A 641 -18.41 4.79 -26.73
N ASN A 642 -17.78 5.96 -26.57
CA ASN A 642 -18.30 7.19 -27.15
C ASN A 642 -17.27 8.03 -27.91
N ASN A 643 -17.71 8.67 -29.00
CA ASN A 643 -16.88 9.61 -29.75
C ASN A 643 -15.53 9.04 -30.22
N ASN A 644 -15.45 7.73 -30.49
CA ASN A 644 -14.24 7.12 -31.04
C ASN A 644 -14.28 7.17 -32.57
N THR A 645 -13.14 7.47 -33.19
CA THR A 645 -13.06 7.78 -34.61
C THR A 645 -12.01 6.94 -35.33
N ALA A 646 -12.40 6.34 -36.45
CA ALA A 646 -11.51 5.67 -37.39
C ALA A 646 -11.65 6.23 -38.81
N ALA A 647 -10.58 6.31 -39.58
CA ALA A 647 -10.64 6.76 -40.97
C ALA A 647 -11.37 5.77 -41.89
N ASN A 648 -11.27 4.46 -41.62
CA ASN A 648 -11.80 3.41 -42.49
C ASN A 648 -12.98 2.68 -41.86
N ALA A 649 -12.75 1.78 -40.90
CA ALA A 649 -13.79 0.92 -40.33
C ALA A 649 -13.68 0.76 -38.80
N GLY A 650 -14.80 0.47 -38.13
CA GLY A 650 -14.88 0.22 -36.70
C GLY A 650 -14.52 1.44 -35.86
N GLY A 651 -15.35 2.47 -35.87
CA GLY A 651 -15.11 3.69 -35.09
C GLY A 651 -14.92 3.40 -33.60
N ALA A 652 -15.74 2.52 -33.02
CA ALA A 652 -15.46 1.94 -31.71
C ALA A 652 -14.62 0.66 -31.86
N ILE A 653 -15.18 -0.38 -32.46
CA ILE A 653 -14.60 -1.72 -32.45
C ILE A 653 -14.43 -2.23 -33.89
N LEU A 654 -13.21 -2.66 -34.21
CA LEU A 654 -12.97 -3.58 -35.32
C LEU A 654 -12.47 -4.92 -34.78
N SER A 655 -13.05 -6.03 -35.25
CA SER A 655 -12.56 -7.38 -34.95
C SER A 655 -12.23 -8.16 -36.21
N TYR A 656 -10.99 -8.65 -36.28
CA TYR A 656 -10.46 -9.61 -37.25
C TYR A 656 -10.09 -10.88 -36.49
N SER A 657 -11.07 -11.65 -36.00
CA SER A 657 -10.81 -12.84 -35.18
C SER A 657 -11.63 -14.05 -35.58
N LEU A 658 -11.04 -15.23 -35.34
CA LEU A 658 -11.72 -16.53 -35.40
C LEU A 658 -12.53 -16.84 -34.15
N ASN A 659 -12.34 -16.06 -33.07
CA ASN A 659 -13.04 -16.22 -31.81
C ASN A 659 -14.24 -15.27 -31.69
N ASP A 660 -15.15 -15.62 -30.79
CA ASP A 660 -16.36 -14.86 -30.56
C ASP A 660 -16.09 -13.49 -29.94
N VAL A 661 -16.92 -12.53 -30.34
CA VAL A 661 -17.02 -11.19 -29.75
C VAL A 661 -18.34 -11.12 -29.00
N THR A 662 -18.30 -10.81 -27.72
CA THR A 662 -19.50 -10.71 -26.87
C THR A 662 -19.62 -9.32 -26.27
N LEU A 663 -20.79 -8.69 -26.46
CA LEU A 663 -21.14 -7.44 -25.80
C LEU A 663 -22.40 -7.64 -24.97
N LEU A 664 -22.31 -7.25 -23.70
CA LEU A 664 -23.35 -7.39 -22.70
C LEU A 664 -23.61 -6.04 -22.02
N ASN A 665 -24.87 -5.62 -21.88
CA ASN A 665 -25.22 -4.42 -21.10
C ASN A 665 -24.35 -3.19 -21.46
N SER A 666 -24.09 -2.96 -22.74
CA SER A 666 -23.08 -1.99 -23.19
C SER A 666 -23.67 -0.90 -24.08
N THR A 667 -23.15 0.32 -23.96
CA THR A 667 -23.60 1.52 -24.68
C THR A 667 -22.52 1.95 -25.68
N LEU A 668 -22.83 1.97 -26.98
CA LEU A 668 -21.94 2.46 -28.01
C LEU A 668 -22.60 3.62 -28.74
N THR A 669 -22.07 4.83 -28.58
CA THR A 669 -22.69 6.02 -29.15
C THR A 669 -21.72 7.04 -29.73
N GLU A 670 -22.13 7.83 -30.71
CA GLU A 670 -21.31 8.92 -31.27
C GLU A 670 -19.98 8.46 -31.89
N ASN A 671 -19.79 7.16 -32.16
CA ASN A 671 -18.59 6.65 -32.81
C ASN A 671 -18.70 6.80 -34.33
N SER A 672 -17.58 7.03 -35.02
CA SER A 672 -17.58 7.34 -36.45
C SER A 672 -16.49 6.59 -37.21
N ALA A 673 -16.82 6.12 -38.41
CA ALA A 673 -15.89 5.57 -39.38
C ALA A 673 -16.02 6.30 -40.72
N GLY A 674 -14.91 6.58 -41.40
CA GLY A 674 -14.93 7.35 -42.66
C GLY A 674 -15.42 6.58 -43.88
N ASN A 675 -15.42 5.24 -43.87
CA ASN A 675 -15.93 4.44 -44.99
C ASN A 675 -17.42 4.13 -44.80
N VAL A 676 -18.23 4.41 -45.84
CA VAL A 676 -19.70 4.23 -45.86
C VAL A 676 -20.14 2.77 -45.59
N GLY A 677 -19.27 1.77 -45.80
CA GLY A 677 -19.53 0.36 -45.44
C GLY A 677 -18.80 -0.15 -44.19
N GLY A 678 -18.03 0.71 -43.52
CA GLY A 678 -17.02 0.32 -42.54
C GLY A 678 -17.51 0.13 -41.11
N GLY A 679 -18.81 0.19 -40.80
CA GLY A 679 -19.30 0.02 -39.43
C GLY A 679 -18.83 1.14 -38.49
N ASN A 680 -19.66 2.16 -38.32
CA ASN A 680 -19.32 3.33 -37.50
C ASN A 680 -19.11 2.99 -36.03
N ALA A 681 -19.90 2.06 -35.48
CA ALA A 681 -19.66 1.50 -34.16
C ALA A 681 -18.79 0.25 -34.26
N ILE A 682 -19.29 -0.79 -34.94
CA ILE A 682 -18.69 -2.13 -34.94
C ILE A 682 -18.51 -2.61 -36.38
N TYR A 683 -17.30 -3.09 -36.68
CA TYR A 683 -16.98 -3.81 -37.91
C TYR A 683 -16.39 -5.19 -37.60
N LEU A 684 -16.97 -6.23 -38.18
CA LEU A 684 -16.42 -7.58 -38.14
C LEU A 684 -15.89 -7.98 -39.52
N GLN A 685 -14.63 -8.35 -39.56
CA GLN A 685 -13.99 -8.86 -40.76
C GLN A 685 -13.91 -10.39 -40.70
N SER A 686 -14.29 -11.08 -41.78
CA SER A 686 -14.49 -12.52 -41.78
C SER A 686 -13.18 -13.30 -41.71
N ALA A 687 -13.03 -14.06 -40.63
CA ALA A 687 -12.26 -15.29 -40.63
C ALA A 687 -13.27 -16.42 -40.28
N PRO A 688 -13.33 -17.53 -41.02
CA PRO A 688 -14.35 -18.56 -40.81
C PRO A 688 -14.23 -19.19 -39.41
N GLY A 689 -15.12 -18.81 -38.49
CA GLY A 689 -15.15 -19.36 -37.12
C GLY A 689 -15.75 -18.45 -36.05
N GLY A 690 -15.59 -17.12 -36.14
CA GLY A 690 -16.00 -16.18 -35.09
C GLY A 690 -17.43 -15.62 -35.27
N ALA A 691 -18.18 -15.52 -34.17
CA ALA A 691 -19.51 -14.90 -34.11
C ALA A 691 -19.53 -13.60 -33.28
N LEU A 692 -20.54 -12.76 -33.50
CA LEU A 692 -20.86 -11.62 -32.63
C LEU A 692 -22.17 -11.84 -31.91
N PHE A 693 -22.13 -11.73 -30.60
CA PHE A 693 -23.30 -11.80 -29.72
C PHE A 693 -23.53 -10.44 -29.05
N LEU A 694 -24.70 -9.86 -29.30
CA LEU A 694 -25.15 -8.62 -28.67
C LEU A 694 -26.33 -8.92 -27.75
N THR A 695 -26.15 -8.76 -26.43
CA THR A 695 -27.23 -8.95 -25.45
C THR A 695 -27.41 -7.70 -24.61
N ASN A 696 -28.60 -7.10 -24.66
CA ASN A 696 -28.89 -5.86 -23.94
C ASN A 696 -27.89 -4.74 -24.26
N VAL A 697 -27.63 -4.53 -25.55
CA VAL A 697 -26.68 -3.51 -26.04
C VAL A 697 -27.45 -2.35 -26.68
N THR A 698 -26.97 -1.13 -26.49
CA THR A 698 -27.51 0.06 -27.17
C THR A 698 -26.45 0.63 -28.12
N LEU A 699 -26.67 0.53 -29.43
CA LEU A 699 -25.90 1.24 -30.46
C LEU A 699 -26.71 2.45 -30.91
N ALA A 700 -26.25 3.68 -30.64
CA ALA A 700 -27.01 4.88 -30.98
C ALA A 700 -26.14 6.00 -31.57
N ASN A 701 -26.62 6.72 -32.58
CA ASN A 701 -25.98 7.93 -33.12
C ASN A 701 -24.51 7.72 -33.57
N ASN A 702 -24.16 6.55 -34.09
CA ASN A 702 -22.80 6.25 -34.52
C ASN A 702 -22.59 6.73 -35.98
N GLY A 703 -22.19 7.99 -36.13
CA GLY A 703 -21.77 8.62 -37.39
C GLY A 703 -22.90 8.91 -38.40
N ALA A 704 -22.83 10.07 -39.07
CA ALA A 704 -23.87 10.53 -40.02
C ALA A 704 -23.79 9.86 -41.41
N THR A 705 -22.64 9.27 -41.76
CA THR A 705 -22.40 8.58 -43.03
C THR A 705 -22.02 7.14 -42.75
N GLY A 706 -22.72 6.17 -43.34
CA GLY A 706 -22.37 4.75 -43.26
C GLY A 706 -23.37 3.85 -42.54
N VAL A 707 -22.89 2.72 -42.01
CA VAL A 707 -23.69 1.70 -41.31
C VAL A 707 -23.28 1.64 -39.84
N GLY A 708 -24.23 1.54 -38.91
CA GLY A 708 -23.93 1.46 -37.47
C GLY A 708 -23.16 0.18 -37.10
N LEU A 709 -23.67 -0.95 -37.58
CA LEU A 709 -23.10 -2.29 -37.42
C LEU A 709 -22.82 -2.91 -38.80
N ALA A 710 -21.61 -3.43 -39.01
CA ALA A 710 -21.21 -4.07 -40.26
C ALA A 710 -20.47 -5.39 -40.01
N ALA A 711 -20.68 -6.35 -40.90
CA ALA A 711 -19.98 -7.63 -40.89
C ALA A 711 -19.85 -8.18 -42.31
N GLU A 712 -18.72 -8.83 -42.60
CA GLU A 712 -18.49 -9.50 -43.89
C GLU A 712 -19.40 -10.72 -44.09
N SER A 713 -19.58 -11.11 -45.36
CA SER A 713 -20.44 -12.23 -45.72
C SER A 713 -19.95 -13.55 -45.12
N GLY A 714 -20.82 -14.24 -44.40
CA GLY A 714 -20.51 -15.52 -43.74
C GLY A 714 -20.21 -15.41 -42.24
N THR A 715 -20.17 -14.20 -41.68
CA THR A 715 -20.08 -13.98 -40.23
C THR A 715 -21.43 -14.22 -39.56
N THR A 716 -21.42 -14.94 -38.43
CA THR A 716 -22.61 -15.13 -37.59
C THR A 716 -22.80 -13.91 -36.69
N VAL A 717 -23.99 -13.30 -36.74
CA VAL A 717 -24.36 -12.19 -35.86
C VAL A 717 -25.69 -12.51 -35.20
N GLU A 718 -25.69 -12.61 -33.87
CA GLU A 718 -26.86 -12.85 -33.04
C GLU A 718 -27.12 -11.65 -32.12
N ILE A 719 -28.38 -11.26 -32.03
CA ILE A 719 -28.80 -10.12 -31.22
C ILE A 719 -30.02 -10.48 -30.37
N LEU A 720 -29.99 -10.08 -29.10
CA LEU A 720 -31.02 -10.32 -28.11
C LEU A 720 -31.25 -9.04 -27.30
N ASN A 721 -32.51 -8.65 -27.12
CA ASN A 721 -32.92 -7.53 -26.28
C ASN A 721 -32.14 -6.23 -26.52
N SER A 722 -31.77 -5.89 -27.75
CA SER A 722 -30.82 -4.80 -28.03
C SER A 722 -31.40 -3.70 -28.94
N LEU A 723 -30.79 -2.52 -28.92
CA LEU A 723 -31.25 -1.34 -29.66
C LEU A 723 -30.21 -0.92 -30.71
N LEU A 724 -30.66 -0.71 -31.96
CA LEU A 724 -29.86 -0.23 -33.09
C LEU A 724 -30.47 1.07 -33.66
N VAL A 725 -29.92 2.21 -33.25
CA VAL A 725 -30.52 3.55 -33.46
C VAL A 725 -29.53 4.50 -34.13
N ASN A 726 -29.30 4.34 -35.44
CA ASN A 726 -28.24 5.07 -36.13
C ASN A 726 -28.70 6.36 -36.83
N GLY A 727 -29.18 7.35 -36.08
CA GLY A 727 -29.14 8.80 -36.40
C GLY A 727 -29.40 9.32 -37.84
N GLY A 728 -30.11 8.59 -38.70
CA GLY A 728 -30.38 8.96 -40.11
C GLY A 728 -29.57 8.19 -41.17
N ALA A 729 -28.65 7.31 -40.77
CA ALA A 729 -27.87 6.43 -41.65
C ALA A 729 -28.40 4.98 -41.58
N GLN A 730 -27.75 4.02 -42.26
CA GLN A 730 -28.16 2.61 -42.19
C GLN A 730 -27.81 2.01 -40.83
N ASN A 731 -28.68 1.16 -40.27
CA ASN A 731 -28.41 0.50 -38.98
C ASN A 731 -27.46 -0.69 -39.15
N CYS A 732 -27.66 -1.49 -40.21
CA CYS A 732 -26.85 -2.69 -40.47
C CYS A 732 -26.40 -2.77 -41.93
N GLY A 733 -25.11 -3.08 -42.13
CA GLY A 733 -24.52 -3.51 -43.38
C GLY A 733 -24.10 -4.97 -43.31
N ILE A 734 -25.05 -5.87 -43.00
CA ILE A 734 -24.78 -7.30 -42.76
C ILE A 734 -25.66 -8.14 -43.69
N ALA A 735 -25.10 -9.22 -44.25
CA ALA A 735 -25.81 -10.11 -45.16
C ALA A 735 -26.89 -10.99 -44.47
N SER A 736 -26.63 -11.46 -43.25
CA SER A 736 -27.55 -12.25 -42.43
C SER A 736 -27.32 -11.94 -40.95
N LEU A 737 -28.40 -11.59 -40.24
CA LEU A 737 -28.42 -11.34 -38.80
C LEU A 737 -29.60 -12.10 -38.21
N THR A 738 -29.36 -12.78 -37.08
CA THR A 738 -30.38 -13.52 -36.34
C THR A 738 -30.83 -12.72 -35.13
N ASP A 739 -32.06 -12.21 -35.16
CA ASP A 739 -32.70 -11.61 -34.00
C ASP A 739 -33.36 -12.71 -33.15
N LEU A 740 -32.86 -12.89 -31.94
CA LEU A 740 -33.35 -13.86 -30.96
C LEU A 740 -34.56 -13.32 -30.17
N GLY A 741 -34.96 -12.07 -30.43
CA GLY A 741 -36.16 -11.44 -29.88
C GLY A 741 -35.85 -10.24 -29.00
N GLY A 742 -36.86 -9.38 -28.83
CA GLY A 742 -36.80 -8.22 -27.95
C GLY A 742 -35.91 -7.07 -28.43
N SER A 743 -35.44 -7.10 -29.67
CA SER A 743 -34.56 -6.07 -30.24
C SER A 743 -35.33 -5.08 -31.12
N PHE A 744 -34.84 -3.84 -31.24
CA PHE A 744 -35.45 -2.80 -32.06
C PHE A 744 -34.42 -2.06 -32.92
N GLN A 745 -34.85 -1.62 -34.11
CA GLN A 745 -34.09 -0.73 -34.99
C GLN A 745 -34.83 0.59 -35.28
N PHE A 746 -34.11 1.69 -35.44
CA PHE A 746 -34.68 3.00 -35.82
C PHE A 746 -33.63 3.90 -36.51
N PRO A 747 -33.99 4.79 -37.47
CA PRO A 747 -35.30 4.97 -38.11
C PRO A 747 -35.58 4.00 -39.26
N GLY A 748 -34.57 3.30 -39.78
CA GLY A 748 -34.68 2.44 -40.97
C GLY A 748 -34.63 0.93 -40.68
N ALA A 749 -35.20 0.13 -41.59
CA ALA A 749 -35.29 -1.33 -41.50
C ALA A 749 -34.18 -2.06 -42.27
N THR A 750 -32.92 -1.86 -41.88
CA THR A 750 -31.75 -2.46 -42.56
C THR A 750 -31.21 -3.72 -41.89
N CYS A 751 -31.64 -4.03 -40.66
CA CYS A 751 -31.16 -5.14 -39.85
C CYS A 751 -32.07 -6.39 -39.96
N GLY A 752 -32.41 -6.78 -41.18
CA GLY A 752 -33.31 -7.91 -41.42
C GLY A 752 -34.74 -7.66 -40.92
N ALA A 753 -35.36 -8.69 -40.31
CA ALA A 753 -36.76 -8.67 -39.89
C ALA A 753 -37.01 -8.02 -38.50
N MET A 754 -36.00 -7.36 -37.92
CA MET A 754 -36.11 -6.72 -36.61
C MET A 754 -37.18 -5.61 -36.60
N PRO A 755 -38.03 -5.52 -35.56
CA PRO A 755 -39.05 -4.47 -35.44
C PRO A 755 -38.47 -3.05 -35.56
N THR A 756 -39.18 -2.18 -36.29
CA THR A 756 -38.80 -0.76 -36.45
C THR A 756 -39.67 0.12 -35.54
N ALA A 757 -39.08 0.72 -34.51
CA ALA A 757 -39.77 1.62 -33.59
C ALA A 757 -38.75 2.53 -32.89
N ASP A 758 -39.11 3.80 -32.65
CA ASP A 758 -38.25 4.76 -31.95
C ASP A 758 -38.17 4.42 -30.46
N PRO A 759 -37.00 4.07 -29.91
CA PRO A 759 -36.86 3.75 -28.49
C PRO A 759 -36.82 4.98 -27.58
N LEU A 760 -36.97 6.20 -28.10
CA LEU A 760 -37.04 7.45 -27.31
C LEU A 760 -35.87 7.61 -26.34
N LEU A 761 -34.66 7.43 -26.86
CA LEU A 761 -33.42 7.54 -26.07
C LEU A 761 -33.16 8.99 -25.64
N GLY A 762 -32.83 9.19 -24.37
CA GLY A 762 -32.22 10.42 -23.88
C GLY A 762 -30.75 10.57 -24.32
N PRO A 763 -30.11 11.73 -24.10
CA PRO A 763 -28.69 11.93 -24.41
C PRO A 763 -27.78 11.17 -23.44
N LEU A 764 -26.54 10.94 -23.86
CA LEU A 764 -25.52 10.28 -23.04
C LEU A 764 -25.22 11.15 -21.82
N ARG A 765 -25.35 10.57 -20.64
CA ARG A 765 -25.06 11.23 -19.36
C ARG A 765 -24.85 10.18 -18.28
N ASP A 766 -24.39 10.64 -17.12
CA ASP A 766 -24.46 9.83 -15.92
C ASP A 766 -25.93 9.62 -15.51
N ASN A 767 -26.40 8.37 -15.52
CA ASN A 767 -27.72 7.97 -15.03
C ASN A 767 -27.59 6.96 -13.87
N GLY A 768 -26.47 7.01 -13.13
CA GLY A 768 -26.05 6.03 -12.14
C GLY A 768 -25.21 4.89 -12.74
N GLY A 769 -24.49 4.16 -11.89
CA GLY A 769 -23.55 3.10 -12.30
C GLY A 769 -22.11 3.60 -12.50
N HIS A 770 -21.24 2.73 -13.01
CA HIS A 770 -19.82 3.06 -13.27
C HIS A 770 -19.57 3.77 -14.61
N THR A 771 -20.49 3.67 -15.56
CA THR A 771 -20.35 4.21 -16.93
C THR A 771 -21.61 4.99 -17.34
N GLN A 772 -21.44 5.95 -18.26
CA GLN A 772 -22.56 6.76 -18.76
C GLN A 772 -23.47 5.94 -19.68
N THR A 773 -24.78 6.17 -19.58
CA THR A 773 -25.83 5.44 -20.35
C THR A 773 -26.74 6.37 -21.13
N LEU A 774 -27.56 5.78 -22.02
CA LEU A 774 -28.69 6.43 -22.68
C LEU A 774 -30.00 5.95 -22.03
N ALA A 775 -30.64 6.81 -21.25
CA ALA A 775 -31.89 6.46 -20.56
C ALA A 775 -33.08 6.34 -21.54
N LEU A 776 -34.03 5.47 -21.22
CA LEU A 776 -35.30 5.34 -21.95
C LEU A 776 -36.31 6.38 -21.46
N SER A 777 -36.94 7.11 -22.38
CA SER A 777 -38.00 8.07 -22.04
C SER A 777 -39.36 7.38 -21.87
N ALA A 778 -40.28 8.03 -21.16
CA ALA A 778 -41.64 7.54 -20.97
C ALA A 778 -42.35 7.28 -22.32
N GLY A 779 -43.06 6.15 -22.40
CA GLY A 779 -43.73 5.70 -23.63
C GLY A 779 -42.80 5.00 -24.63
N SER A 780 -41.53 4.77 -24.28
CA SER A 780 -40.60 4.03 -25.14
C SER A 780 -41.08 2.59 -25.37
N PRO A 781 -41.11 2.10 -26.62
CA PRO A 781 -41.40 0.70 -26.94
C PRO A 781 -40.33 -0.28 -26.42
N ALA A 782 -39.16 0.22 -26.01
CA ALA A 782 -38.11 -0.59 -25.41
C ALA A 782 -38.37 -0.93 -23.94
N ILE A 783 -39.25 -0.18 -23.25
CA ILE A 783 -39.65 -0.47 -21.86
C ILE A 783 -40.56 -1.70 -21.87
N GLY A 784 -40.12 -2.78 -21.22
CA GLY A 784 -40.74 -4.10 -21.30
C GLY A 784 -40.70 -4.73 -22.70
N GLY A 785 -39.92 -4.16 -23.63
CA GLY A 785 -39.84 -4.61 -25.02
C GLY A 785 -38.96 -5.85 -25.24
N GLY A 786 -38.13 -6.20 -24.25
CA GLY A 786 -37.25 -7.36 -24.29
C GLY A 786 -37.97 -8.68 -23.99
N THR A 787 -37.24 -9.77 -24.17
CA THR A 787 -37.64 -11.11 -23.73
C THR A 787 -37.40 -11.29 -22.22
N GLN A 788 -37.93 -12.38 -21.64
CA GLN A 788 -37.65 -12.73 -20.23
C GLN A 788 -36.22 -13.25 -20.01
N THR A 789 -35.50 -13.61 -21.09
CA THR A 789 -34.10 -14.04 -21.01
C THR A 789 -33.22 -12.80 -20.98
N CYS A 790 -32.78 -12.38 -19.80
CA CYS A 790 -31.85 -11.26 -19.67
C CYS A 790 -30.83 -11.46 -18.53
N PRO A 791 -29.74 -10.68 -18.54
CA PRO A 791 -28.77 -10.69 -17.45
C PRO A 791 -29.40 -10.20 -16.14
N PRO A 792 -28.83 -10.56 -14.97
CA PRO A 792 -29.41 -10.19 -13.66
C PRO A 792 -29.56 -8.68 -13.43
N THR A 793 -28.71 -7.87 -14.06
CA THR A 793 -28.70 -6.41 -13.94
C THR A 793 -28.51 -5.73 -15.29
N ASP A 794 -28.78 -4.42 -15.37
CA ASP A 794 -28.42 -3.55 -16.49
C ASP A 794 -26.98 -3.00 -16.38
N GLN A 795 -26.58 -2.11 -17.29
CA GLN A 795 -25.23 -1.50 -17.29
C GLN A 795 -24.85 -0.86 -15.94
N ARG A 796 -25.84 -0.40 -15.18
CA ARG A 796 -25.65 0.39 -13.98
C ARG A 796 -25.76 -0.44 -12.71
N GLY A 797 -26.05 -1.74 -12.84
CA GLY A 797 -26.36 -2.62 -11.73
C GLY A 797 -27.84 -2.66 -11.33
N VAL A 798 -28.75 -2.05 -12.09
CA VAL A 798 -30.20 -2.11 -11.80
C VAL A 798 -30.74 -3.49 -12.15
N ALA A 799 -31.43 -4.14 -11.21
CA ALA A 799 -31.95 -5.50 -11.37
C ALA A 799 -32.91 -5.65 -12.57
N ARG A 800 -32.86 -6.81 -13.24
CA ARG A 800 -33.74 -7.18 -14.34
C ARG A 800 -34.44 -8.53 -14.11
N PRO A 801 -35.66 -8.72 -14.66
CA PRO A 801 -36.55 -7.67 -15.13
C PRO A 801 -37.10 -6.84 -13.96
N ALA A 802 -37.35 -5.54 -14.17
CA ALA A 802 -38.08 -4.71 -13.20
C ALA A 802 -39.61 -4.84 -13.34
N GLY A 803 -40.10 -5.54 -14.38
CA GLY A 803 -41.51 -5.82 -14.66
C GLY A 803 -41.73 -7.22 -15.27
N VAL A 804 -42.68 -7.35 -16.20
CA VAL A 804 -43.03 -8.65 -16.84
C VAL A 804 -41.92 -9.17 -17.77
N SER A 805 -41.12 -8.27 -18.32
CA SER A 805 -40.03 -8.53 -19.25
C SER A 805 -38.92 -7.52 -19.04
N CYS A 806 -37.72 -7.82 -19.54
CA CYS A 806 -36.58 -6.92 -19.42
C CYS A 806 -36.70 -5.80 -20.47
N ASP A 807 -36.16 -4.63 -20.17
CA ASP A 807 -36.10 -3.55 -21.15
C ASP A 807 -35.05 -3.86 -22.22
N SER A 808 -35.33 -3.46 -23.45
CA SER A 808 -34.39 -3.59 -24.55
C SER A 808 -33.27 -2.54 -24.44
N GLY A 809 -32.05 -2.94 -24.76
CA GLY A 809 -30.85 -2.12 -24.65
C GLY A 809 -30.14 -2.23 -23.30
N ALA A 810 -29.12 -1.41 -23.13
CA ALA A 810 -28.22 -1.43 -21.97
C ALA A 810 -28.82 -0.87 -20.67
N TYR A 811 -29.94 -0.14 -20.79
CA TYR A 811 -30.60 0.55 -19.69
C TYR A 811 -31.89 -0.17 -19.29
N GLN A 812 -32.13 -0.34 -17.98
CA GLN A 812 -33.39 -0.81 -17.41
C GLN A 812 -34.08 0.35 -16.68
N VAL A 813 -35.29 0.72 -17.08
CA VAL A 813 -36.16 1.55 -16.23
C VAL A 813 -36.45 0.73 -14.97
N GLY A 814 -35.90 1.16 -13.83
CA GLY A 814 -36.19 0.54 -12.54
C GLY A 814 -37.55 0.99 -12.01
N ASN A 815 -38.10 0.26 -11.04
CA ASN A 815 -39.17 0.77 -10.20
C ASN A 815 -38.57 1.94 -9.40
N GLY A 816 -38.97 3.17 -9.70
CA GLY A 816 -38.24 4.38 -9.29
C GLY A 816 -37.96 4.47 -7.78
N ALA A 817 -36.89 5.19 -7.41
CA ALA A 817 -36.70 5.65 -6.04
C ALA A 817 -37.63 6.85 -5.76
N ARG A 818 -38.03 7.04 -4.49
CA ARG A 818 -38.91 8.15 -4.06
C ARG A 818 -38.46 9.53 -4.56
N GLU A 819 -37.15 9.76 -4.59
CA GLU A 819 -36.51 11.03 -4.96
C GLU A 819 -36.69 11.41 -6.44
N THR A 820 -37.00 10.43 -7.31
CA THR A 820 -37.16 10.65 -8.75
C THR A 820 -38.62 10.79 -9.19
N GLY A 821 -39.56 10.92 -8.24
CA GLY A 821 -40.99 11.02 -8.54
C GLY A 821 -41.37 12.24 -9.37
N ALA A 822 -42.30 12.07 -10.31
CA ALA A 822 -42.75 13.16 -11.19
C ALA A 822 -43.47 14.26 -10.40
N SER A 823 -43.13 15.53 -10.66
CA SER A 823 -43.76 16.68 -9.98
C SER A 823 -45.19 16.91 -10.50
N LEU A 824 -46.15 16.95 -9.58
CA LEU A 824 -47.56 17.22 -9.84
C LEU A 824 -47.82 18.72 -9.89
N THR A 825 -48.43 19.19 -10.98
CA THR A 825 -48.93 20.57 -11.10
C THR A 825 -50.41 20.60 -10.73
N ALA A 826 -50.80 21.55 -9.87
CA ALA A 826 -52.20 21.68 -9.42
C ALA A 826 -53.17 21.86 -10.60
N GLY A 827 -54.21 21.03 -10.66
CA GLY A 827 -55.29 21.09 -11.66
C GLY A 827 -55.07 20.27 -12.94
N LEU A 828 -53.93 19.57 -13.09
CA LEU A 828 -53.68 18.65 -14.18
C LEU A 828 -54.16 17.23 -13.80
N LEU A 829 -54.99 16.61 -14.66
CA LEU A 829 -55.35 15.20 -14.50
C LEU A 829 -54.18 14.34 -14.98
N ILE A 830 -53.65 13.51 -14.08
CA ILE A 830 -52.66 12.47 -14.42
C ILE A 830 -53.36 11.12 -14.38
N THR A 831 -53.17 10.35 -15.44
CA THR A 831 -53.63 8.96 -15.53
C THR A 831 -52.39 8.08 -15.61
N ASP A 832 -52.30 7.11 -14.71
CA ASP A 832 -51.18 6.18 -14.65
C ASP A 832 -51.69 4.79 -14.29
N THR A 833 -50.92 3.76 -14.67
CA THR A 833 -51.30 2.36 -14.53
C THR A 833 -50.16 1.59 -13.89
N ALA A 834 -50.40 1.04 -12.70
CA ALA A 834 -49.51 0.02 -12.13
C ALA A 834 -49.85 -1.33 -12.77
N LEU A 835 -48.82 -2.03 -13.26
CA LEU A 835 -48.93 -3.26 -14.06
C LEU A 835 -48.74 -4.53 -13.19
N SER A 836 -48.30 -4.39 -11.94
CA SER A 836 -48.12 -5.48 -10.98
C SER A 836 -48.40 -5.04 -9.52
N THR A 837 -48.52 -6.02 -8.61
CA THR A 837 -48.67 -5.76 -7.16
C THR A 837 -47.41 -5.21 -6.50
N ASN A 838 -46.28 -5.18 -7.22
CA ASN A 838 -44.98 -4.69 -6.72
C ASN A 838 -44.55 -3.39 -7.43
N ASP A 839 -45.40 -2.84 -8.31
CA ASP A 839 -45.13 -1.59 -8.99
C ASP A 839 -45.42 -0.42 -8.05
N LEU A 840 -44.50 0.53 -7.98
CA LEU A 840 -44.60 1.74 -7.17
C LEU A 840 -44.45 2.96 -8.09
N ASN A 841 -45.48 3.81 -8.12
CA ASN A 841 -45.44 5.07 -8.87
C ASN A 841 -45.26 6.23 -7.89
N TRP A 842 -44.09 6.86 -7.94
CA TRP A 842 -43.75 8.00 -7.10
C TRP A 842 -44.16 9.32 -7.75
N TYR A 843 -44.91 10.13 -7.00
CA TYR A 843 -45.30 11.48 -7.39
C TYR A 843 -44.88 12.47 -6.32
N ARG A 844 -44.30 13.59 -6.75
CA ARG A 844 -43.95 14.69 -5.87
C ARG A 844 -45.00 15.78 -5.96
N LEU A 845 -45.56 16.19 -4.84
CA LEU A 845 -46.46 17.35 -4.76
C LEU A 845 -45.79 18.46 -3.96
N ASP A 846 -45.56 19.61 -4.58
CA ASP A 846 -45.09 20.79 -3.86
C ASP A 846 -46.27 21.46 -3.15
N VAL A 847 -46.35 21.28 -1.82
CA VAL A 847 -47.37 21.90 -0.97
C VAL A 847 -46.89 23.31 -0.58
N SER A 848 -47.20 24.29 -1.41
CA SER A 848 -46.78 25.69 -1.21
C SER A 848 -47.65 26.48 -0.22
N ILE A 849 -48.80 25.95 0.19
CA ILE A 849 -49.74 26.61 1.10
C ILE A 849 -50.20 25.61 2.19
N PRO A 850 -50.09 25.96 3.49
CA PRO A 850 -50.64 25.16 4.58
C PRO A 850 -52.15 24.91 4.40
N GLY A 851 -52.59 23.67 4.61
CA GLY A 851 -54.01 23.28 4.47
C GLY A 851 -54.45 22.87 3.06
N SER A 852 -53.51 22.66 2.13
CA SER A 852 -53.81 22.09 0.81
C SER A 852 -54.43 20.71 0.92
N VAL A 853 -55.47 20.42 0.11
CA VAL A 853 -56.15 19.12 0.07
C VAL A 853 -55.71 18.35 -1.17
N ILE A 854 -55.21 17.14 -0.98
CA ILE A 854 -54.91 16.19 -2.06
C ILE A 854 -56.14 15.31 -2.26
N SER A 855 -56.67 15.26 -3.48
CA SER A 855 -57.74 14.33 -3.87
C SER A 855 -57.21 13.39 -4.94
N ALA A 856 -57.10 12.11 -4.60
CA ALA A 856 -56.77 11.04 -5.54
C ALA A 856 -57.99 10.15 -5.76
N THR A 857 -58.27 9.77 -7.00
CA THR A 857 -59.30 8.78 -7.34
C THR A 857 -58.61 7.58 -7.95
N LEU A 858 -58.57 6.47 -7.22
CA LEU A 858 -58.05 5.20 -7.69
C LEU A 858 -59.21 4.39 -8.29
N THR A 859 -59.12 4.04 -9.56
CA THR A 859 -60.11 3.17 -10.23
C THR A 859 -59.41 1.93 -10.76
N SER A 860 -59.68 0.78 -10.16
CA SER A 860 -59.14 -0.51 -10.61
C SER A 860 -59.92 -1.69 -10.01
N VAL A 861 -59.61 -2.90 -10.50
CA VAL A 861 -60.13 -4.21 -10.04
C VAL A 861 -59.22 -4.89 -9.02
N TYR A 862 -58.11 -4.26 -8.61
CA TYR A 862 -57.15 -4.75 -7.62
C TYR A 862 -57.07 -3.82 -6.38
N ASP A 863 -56.52 -4.32 -5.27
CA ASP A 863 -56.25 -3.51 -4.05
C ASP A 863 -54.98 -2.67 -4.24
N TYR A 864 -55.03 -1.38 -3.88
CA TYR A 864 -53.91 -0.45 -3.93
C TYR A 864 -53.72 0.22 -2.59
N ASP A 865 -52.47 0.40 -2.20
CA ASP A 865 -52.10 1.24 -1.07
C ASP A 865 -51.62 2.61 -1.58
N LEU A 866 -52.20 3.68 -1.05
CA LEU A 866 -51.68 5.04 -1.23
C LEU A 866 -50.78 5.39 -0.05
N TYR A 867 -49.48 5.46 -0.30
CA TYR A 867 -48.52 5.94 0.70
C TYR A 867 -48.22 7.43 0.49
N LEU A 868 -48.46 8.23 1.53
CA LEU A 868 -48.14 9.66 1.56
C LEU A 868 -46.93 9.85 2.46
N PHE A 869 -45.84 10.40 1.91
CA PHE A 869 -44.62 10.66 2.66
C PHE A 869 -44.23 12.13 2.55
N ALA A 870 -44.04 12.82 3.67
CA ALA A 870 -43.29 14.07 3.74
C ALA A 870 -41.79 13.77 3.96
N PRO A 871 -40.84 14.58 3.45
CA PRO A 871 -39.43 14.36 3.74
C PRO A 871 -39.16 14.43 5.26
N GLU A 872 -38.15 13.68 5.74
CA GLU A 872 -37.60 13.89 7.07
C GLU A 872 -37.13 15.35 7.16
N VAL A 873 -37.73 16.10 8.08
CA VAL A 873 -37.22 17.42 8.43
C VAL A 873 -36.03 17.17 9.37
N SER A 874 -34.84 17.54 8.90
CA SER A 874 -33.58 17.58 9.65
C SER A 874 -33.80 18.18 11.05
N GLU A 875 -33.06 17.67 12.04
CA GLU A 875 -33.07 18.12 13.44
C GLU A 875 -32.73 19.62 13.63
N GLU A 876 -32.42 20.37 12.58
CA GLU A 876 -31.91 21.74 12.63
C GLU A 876 -32.98 22.87 12.74
N ASN A 877 -34.29 22.60 12.56
CA ASN A 877 -35.29 23.70 12.48
C ASN A 877 -36.63 23.54 13.23
N GLY A 878 -36.82 22.49 14.03
CA GLY A 878 -37.57 22.56 15.30
C GLY A 878 -39.05 23.04 15.34
N GLN A 879 -39.98 22.53 14.51
CA GLN A 879 -41.44 22.63 14.79
C GLN A 879 -42.20 21.30 14.58
N LEU A 880 -43.24 21.08 15.41
CA LEU A 880 -43.64 19.80 16.04
C LEU A 880 -44.52 18.81 15.21
N ARG A 881 -44.21 17.53 15.41
CA ARG A 881 -45.05 16.33 15.67
C ARG A 881 -46.29 15.99 14.83
N ASP A 882 -46.18 14.78 14.29
CA ASP A 882 -47.17 13.70 14.21
C ASP A 882 -48.45 13.87 15.05
N ILE A 883 -49.59 13.89 14.35
CA ILE A 883 -50.98 13.68 14.78
C ILE A 883 -51.60 12.87 13.62
N GLY A 884 -52.13 11.65 13.77
CA GLY A 884 -52.20 10.75 14.91
C GLY A 884 -53.02 9.50 14.56
N GLN A 885 -52.65 8.39 15.22
CA GLN A 885 -53.51 7.41 15.89
C GLN A 885 -54.38 6.47 15.02
N LEU A 886 -54.11 5.15 14.98
CA LEU A 886 -54.26 4.09 16.03
C LEU A 886 -55.63 3.40 16.02
N THR A 887 -55.63 2.11 15.68
CA THR A 887 -56.45 1.00 16.21
C THR A 887 -55.84 -0.29 15.63
N ASP A 888 -55.40 -1.33 16.33
CA ASP A 888 -55.53 -1.77 17.72
C ASP A 888 -54.35 -2.71 18.08
N ILE A 889 -54.03 -2.72 19.37
CA ILE A 889 -52.99 -3.53 20.01
C ILE A 889 -53.47 -4.99 20.18
N ALA A 890 -52.65 -5.95 19.75
CA ALA A 890 -52.62 -7.28 20.35
C ALA A 890 -51.20 -7.88 20.30
N GLN A 891 -50.61 -7.96 21.50
CA GLN A 891 -49.64 -8.98 21.94
C GLN A 891 -48.15 -8.77 21.64
N LEU A 892 -47.52 -8.15 22.64
CA LEU A 892 -46.23 -8.51 23.23
C LEU A 892 -45.91 -10.02 23.18
N SER A 893 -45.09 -10.40 22.21
CA SER A 893 -44.05 -11.46 22.26
C SER A 893 -43.35 -11.37 20.90
N ASP A 894 -42.25 -10.63 20.74
CA ASP A 894 -40.91 -11.25 20.83
C ASP A 894 -39.79 -10.18 20.91
N ILE A 895 -39.90 -9.20 21.82
CA ILE A 895 -38.73 -8.46 22.33
C ILE A 895 -38.04 -9.35 23.36
N ALA A 896 -37.38 -10.39 22.86
CA ALA A 896 -36.51 -11.22 23.69
C ALA A 896 -35.38 -11.90 22.90
N GLN A 897 -34.98 -11.43 21.71
CA GLN A 897 -33.73 -11.91 21.05
C GLN A 897 -33.12 -10.89 20.09
N LEU A 898 -32.62 -9.75 20.58
CA LEU A 898 -31.59 -8.95 19.87
C LEU A 898 -30.81 -8.07 20.85
N SER A 899 -30.45 -8.65 22.00
CA SER A 899 -29.48 -8.12 22.95
C SER A 899 -28.04 -8.28 22.44
N ASN A 900 -27.76 -7.93 21.18
CA ASN A 900 -26.40 -7.88 20.65
C ASN A 900 -26.26 -6.65 19.75
N ILE A 901 -25.25 -5.82 20.09
CA ILE A 901 -24.71 -4.65 19.37
C ILE A 901 -25.54 -3.35 19.60
N ALA A 902 -25.42 -2.53 20.64
CA ALA A 902 -24.41 -2.38 21.71
C ALA A 902 -22.94 -2.33 21.26
N GLN A 903 -22.64 -1.76 20.10
CA GLN A 903 -21.29 -1.26 19.73
C GLN A 903 -21.40 -0.06 18.76
N LEU A 904 -21.93 1.06 19.25
CA LEU A 904 -21.83 2.36 18.56
C LEU A 904 -21.63 3.51 19.57
N SER A 905 -21.05 3.17 20.73
CA SER A 905 -20.51 4.11 21.70
C SER A 905 -19.22 4.80 21.23
N ASP A 906 -18.70 4.45 20.04
CA ASP A 906 -17.34 4.81 19.62
C ASP A 906 -17.26 5.97 18.61
N ILE A 907 -18.34 6.73 18.42
CA ILE A 907 -18.29 8.03 17.71
C ILE A 907 -18.38 9.23 18.69
N ALA A 908 -18.69 8.98 19.97
CA ALA A 908 -18.72 10.02 21.00
C ALA A 908 -17.34 10.35 21.60
N GLN A 909 -16.24 9.78 21.10
CA GLN A 909 -14.87 9.98 21.62
C GLN A 909 -13.88 10.70 20.66
N LEU A 910 -14.35 11.36 19.60
CA LEU A 910 -13.53 12.29 18.80
C LEU A 910 -13.72 13.77 19.20
N SER A 911 -14.00 14.03 20.48
CA SER A 911 -14.03 15.39 21.05
C SER A 911 -12.64 15.98 21.35
N ASN A 912 -11.55 15.40 20.82
CA ASN A 912 -10.17 15.83 21.10
C ASN A 912 -9.28 16.06 19.84
N ILE A 913 -9.81 16.59 18.73
CA ILE A 913 -9.02 17.39 17.77
C ILE A 913 -9.58 18.82 17.74
N ALA A 914 -9.69 19.40 18.94
CA ALA A 914 -9.81 20.83 19.15
C ALA A 914 -8.41 21.46 19.30
N GLN A 915 -7.45 21.15 18.43
CA GLN A 915 -6.15 21.82 18.33
C GLN A 915 -5.57 21.75 16.90
N ILE A 916 -6.22 22.41 15.93
CA ILE A 916 -5.50 22.99 14.77
C ILE A 916 -5.67 24.50 14.87
N TYR A 917 -4.74 25.09 15.60
CA TYR A 917 -4.49 26.52 15.67
C TYR A 917 -3.57 26.89 14.51
N ASP A 918 -3.98 26.67 13.25
CA ASP A 918 -3.24 27.20 12.07
C ASP A 918 -4.00 27.20 10.73
N VAL A 919 -5.30 27.51 10.74
CA VAL A 919 -6.04 27.89 9.51
C VAL A 919 -6.49 29.36 9.58
N ALA A 920 -5.60 30.22 10.10
CA ALA A 920 -5.73 31.68 10.04
C ALA A 920 -4.91 32.32 8.89
N GLN A 921 -4.38 31.52 7.96
CA GLN A 921 -3.60 31.99 6.80
C GLN A 921 -4.23 31.63 5.44
N LEU A 922 -5.54 31.35 5.38
CA LEU A 922 -6.29 31.23 4.11
C LEU A 922 -7.13 32.49 3.79
N SER A 923 -6.58 33.67 4.10
CA SER A 923 -7.16 34.96 3.67
C SER A 923 -6.97 35.27 2.18
N ASN A 924 -6.42 34.34 1.37
CA ASN A 924 -6.17 34.55 -0.07
C ASN A 924 -7.09 33.76 -1.03
N ILE A 925 -8.17 33.11 -0.55
CA ILE A 925 -9.21 32.52 -1.43
C ILE A 925 -10.51 33.36 -1.44
N ALA A 926 -10.56 34.46 -0.70
CA ALA A 926 -11.68 35.42 -0.72
C ALA A 926 -11.57 36.51 -1.82
N GLN A 927 -10.73 36.33 -2.84
CA GLN A 927 -10.59 37.25 -3.99
C GLN A 927 -10.84 36.60 -5.36
N LEU A 928 -11.67 35.55 -5.41
CA LEU A 928 -12.19 34.99 -6.67
C LEU A 928 -13.63 35.43 -6.97
N SER A 929 -14.09 36.52 -6.36
CA SER A 929 -15.36 37.18 -6.74
C SER A 929 -15.29 38.02 -8.02
N ASP A 930 -14.13 38.08 -8.70
CA ASP A 930 -13.96 38.88 -9.94
C ASP A 930 -14.04 38.07 -11.26
N ILE A 931 -14.36 36.77 -11.22
CA ILE A 931 -14.68 35.98 -12.44
C ILE A 931 -16.20 35.96 -12.76
N ALA A 932 -17.04 36.51 -11.87
CA ALA A 932 -18.48 36.67 -12.11
C ALA A 932 -18.85 37.96 -12.89
N GLN A 933 -17.88 38.67 -13.46
CA GLN A 933 -18.09 39.89 -14.27
C GLN A 933 -17.82 39.70 -15.78
N LEU A 934 -17.66 38.46 -16.28
CA LEU A 934 -17.51 38.15 -17.70
C LEU A 934 -18.84 37.90 -18.44
N SER A 935 -19.92 38.58 -18.05
CA SER A 935 -21.22 38.54 -18.75
C SER A 935 -21.29 39.40 -20.03
N ASN A 936 -20.16 39.82 -20.60
CA ASN A 936 -20.09 40.67 -21.80
C ASN A 936 -19.41 40.03 -23.03
N ILE A 937 -19.43 38.69 -23.18
CA ILE A 937 -19.05 37.99 -24.43
C ILE A 937 -20.28 37.40 -25.16
N ALA A 938 -21.49 37.88 -24.84
CA ALA A 938 -22.72 37.53 -25.57
C ALA A 938 -23.09 38.51 -26.71
N GLN A 939 -22.13 39.29 -27.25
CA GLN A 939 -22.36 40.24 -28.35
C GLN A 939 -21.31 40.16 -29.47
N LEU A 940 -21.10 38.97 -30.04
CA LEU A 940 -20.33 38.79 -31.28
C LEU A 940 -21.09 37.92 -32.30
N SER A 941 -22.39 38.17 -32.43
CA SER A 941 -23.26 37.62 -33.49
C SER A 941 -23.05 38.25 -34.88
N ASP A 942 -22.07 39.14 -35.05
CA ASP A 942 -21.93 39.97 -36.27
C ASP A 942 -20.67 39.68 -37.12
N ILE A 943 -20.21 38.42 -37.20
CA ILE A 943 -19.24 37.96 -38.23
C ILE A 943 -19.78 36.78 -39.06
N ALA A 944 -21.09 36.56 -39.06
CA ALA A 944 -21.75 35.60 -39.97
C ALA A 944 -22.20 36.20 -41.32
N GLN A 945 -21.70 37.38 -41.71
CA GLN A 945 -21.98 37.97 -43.03
C GLN A 945 -20.72 38.53 -43.68
N LEU A 946 -19.94 37.66 -44.33
CA LEU A 946 -19.12 37.99 -45.51
C LEU A 946 -18.69 36.69 -46.21
N SER A 947 -19.68 35.93 -46.68
CA SER A 947 -19.51 34.99 -47.78
C SER A 947 -19.45 35.76 -49.09
N ASN A 948 -18.24 35.91 -49.67
CA ASN A 948 -17.93 35.84 -51.12
C ASN A 948 -16.68 36.65 -51.49
N ILE A 949 -15.61 35.92 -51.83
CA ILE A 949 -14.56 36.12 -52.84
C ILE A 949 -13.49 35.08 -52.43
N ALA A 950 -13.61 33.81 -52.81
CA ALA A 950 -13.28 33.26 -54.13
C ALA A 950 -11.97 33.85 -54.68
N GLN A 951 -10.84 33.18 -54.41
CA GLN A 951 -10.01 32.51 -55.43
C GLN A 951 -8.55 32.32 -54.98
N ILE A 952 -8.10 31.07 -55.12
CA ILE A 952 -6.73 30.64 -55.41
C ILE A 952 -5.74 30.74 -54.25
N TYR A 953 -5.30 29.60 -53.71
CA TYR A 953 -3.92 29.15 -53.89
C TYR A 953 -3.78 27.70 -53.42
N ASP A 954 -3.85 26.80 -54.39
CA ASP A 954 -3.09 25.56 -54.38
C ASP A 954 -2.08 25.66 -55.54
N VAL A 955 -1.02 24.84 -55.50
CA VAL A 955 0.12 24.71 -56.43
C VAL A 955 1.45 25.21 -55.86
N ALA A 956 2.11 24.24 -55.23
CA ALA A 956 3.56 24.07 -55.17
C ALA A 956 4.25 24.25 -56.54
N GLN A 957 5.59 24.38 -56.51
CA GLN A 957 6.55 24.41 -57.64
C GLN A 957 6.91 25.83 -58.10
N LEU A 958 8.03 26.38 -57.59
CA LEU A 958 9.18 26.76 -58.41
C LEU A 958 10.37 27.20 -57.52
N SER A 959 11.42 26.42 -57.68
CA SER A 959 12.80 26.53 -57.22
C SER A 959 13.46 27.91 -57.35
N ASN A 960 14.43 28.14 -56.45
CA ASN A 960 15.73 28.80 -56.68
C ASN A 960 15.76 30.11 -57.50
N ILE A 961 16.18 31.20 -56.87
CA ILE A 961 17.24 32.06 -57.42
C ILE A 961 17.95 32.77 -56.27
N ALA A 962 19.21 32.40 -56.09
CA ALA A 962 20.19 33.15 -55.33
C ALA A 962 20.60 34.39 -56.13
N GLN A 963 21.10 35.41 -55.42
CA GLN A 963 21.83 36.57 -55.93
C GLN A 963 21.01 37.61 -56.71
N LEU A 964 20.75 38.75 -56.07
CA LEU A 964 21.05 40.04 -56.68
C LEU A 964 21.30 41.09 -55.59
N SER A 965 22.54 41.54 -55.54
CA SER A 965 23.06 42.72 -54.88
C SER A 965 22.40 44.00 -55.37
N ASP A 966 22.36 44.99 -54.47
CA ASP A 966 22.31 46.43 -54.72
C ASP A 966 21.10 47.00 -55.46
N ILE A 967 20.31 47.81 -54.75
CA ILE A 967 20.05 49.20 -55.15
C ILE A 967 19.89 50.05 -53.89
N ALA A 968 20.76 51.06 -53.84
CA ALA A 968 20.79 52.13 -52.87
C ALA A 968 19.68 53.18 -53.10
N HIS A 969 19.58 54.07 -52.11
CA HIS A 969 18.95 55.40 -52.09
C HIS A 969 17.54 55.49 -51.49
N LEU A 970 17.47 56.07 -50.28
CA LEU A 970 16.95 57.43 -50.01
C LEU A 970 17.34 57.79 -48.55
N SER A 971 18.45 58.51 -48.33
CA SER A 971 18.53 59.96 -48.10
C SER A 971 17.90 60.46 -46.78
N HIS A 972 18.78 60.65 -45.78
CA HIS A 972 18.80 61.75 -44.80
C HIS A 972 17.46 62.39 -44.37
N ILE A 973 17.06 62.13 -43.12
CA ILE A 973 16.68 63.18 -42.16
C ILE A 973 17.46 62.93 -40.87
N ALA A 974 18.36 63.87 -40.59
CA ALA A 974 18.93 64.10 -39.28
C ALA A 974 18.03 65.07 -38.50
N GLN A 975 18.07 64.96 -37.17
CA GLN A 975 17.88 66.00 -36.14
C GLN A 975 16.81 65.69 -35.09
N LEU A 976 17.31 65.51 -33.86
CA LEU A 976 16.77 65.71 -32.49
C LEU A 976 17.33 64.56 -31.64
N GLY A 977 18.42 64.70 -30.88
CA GLY A 977 18.83 65.85 -30.07
C GLY A 977 18.29 65.65 -28.65
N ASP A 978 19.19 65.24 -27.75
CA ASP A 978 19.07 65.18 -26.28
C ASP A 978 18.35 63.97 -25.65
N ILE A 979 19.14 62.99 -25.18
CA ILE A 979 19.32 62.73 -23.74
C ILE A 979 20.75 62.21 -23.54
N ALA A 980 21.50 62.99 -22.77
CA ALA A 980 22.84 62.69 -22.32
C ALA A 980 22.83 61.97 -20.97
N GLN A 981 23.94 61.28 -20.68
CA GLN A 981 24.41 60.74 -19.39
C GLN A 981 23.78 59.38 -19.01
N LEU A 982 24.50 58.26 -19.04
CA LEU A 982 25.76 57.99 -18.36
C LEU A 982 26.57 56.90 -19.08
N SER A 983 27.73 57.23 -19.62
CA SER A 983 28.85 56.28 -19.72
C SER A 983 30.16 57.04 -19.91
N ASN A 984 30.97 57.06 -18.86
CA ASN A 984 32.36 57.49 -18.96
C ASN A 984 33.20 56.66 -17.97
N ILE A 985 33.51 55.42 -18.36
CA ILE A 985 34.80 54.79 -18.07
C ILE A 985 35.27 54.16 -19.38
N ALA A 986 36.35 54.73 -19.92
CA ALA A 986 37.12 54.36 -21.09
C ALA A 986 38.15 53.24 -20.74
N PRO A 987 39.05 52.81 -21.65
CA PRO A 987 38.83 52.32 -23.02
C PRO A 987 39.62 51.03 -23.35
N LEU A 988 39.17 50.37 -24.43
CA LEU A 988 39.93 49.69 -25.50
C LEU A 988 41.39 49.22 -25.27
N SER A 989 41.57 47.91 -25.48
CA SER A 989 42.57 47.27 -26.35
C SER A 989 42.13 45.79 -26.48
N ASP A 990 41.93 45.12 -27.61
CA ASP A 990 42.34 45.33 -28.98
C ASP A 990 41.40 44.55 -29.92
N ILE A 991 41.11 45.17 -31.05
CA ILE A 991 41.02 44.61 -32.40
C ILE A 991 40.51 43.16 -32.57
N ALA A 992 39.26 43.11 -33.06
CA ALA A 992 38.74 42.26 -34.16
C ALA A 992 39.53 40.97 -34.47
N ARG A 993 38.98 39.80 -34.13
CA ARG A 993 37.99 39.02 -34.92
C ARG A 993 38.22 39.04 -36.44
N LEU A 994 38.56 37.86 -36.95
CA LEU A 994 37.79 37.21 -38.03
C LEU A 994 38.06 35.70 -38.01
N SER A 995 37.05 34.93 -37.59
CA SER A 995 36.56 33.73 -38.27
C SER A 995 35.25 33.32 -37.60
#